data_AF-A0A1W0B2J4-F1
#
_entry.id   AF-A0A1W0B2J4-F1
#
_cell.length_a   1.000
_cell.length_b   1.000
_cell.length_c   1.000
_cell.angle_alpha   90.00
_cell.angle_beta   90.00
_cell.angle_gamma   90.00
#
_symmetry.space_group_name_H-M   'P 1'
#
loop_
_entity.id
_entity.type
_entity.pdbx_description
1 polymer ?
#
loop_
_entity_poly.entity_id
_entity_poly.type
_entity_poly.pdbx_seq_one_letter_code
_entity_poly.pdbx_strand_id
1 'polypeptide(L)'
;MPDGLYIEPAVLRQLASQHDQVARDTREWAKPPTEWLANFEPTYGKIADPVKRALERYYDARQRAGEALAKEHENTRDSLLAAADAYEQADEDMGRNIGRIADPDGSGLLVPAGPTPNGLITPGLDGPSSSGATPVDAPPGDVSAPAATTATPPPAATSATSPTGGETMAPAASANQGATAAVPPTGTDGTTTTPGASGTPAAAAANGAMAPGGTYGGPLGPSGPSGGPSGPSAGGGGGGGDDRVSSPPPGGPTDGTPIPAVTPFGAAVAAAKDKAAEPDYVVGGAVSDDLVIARTLLSAVLAAAEPAIGMTWAVSVMRGPAGAGVFITSNEGRGWLPAGLFLPREVSTPWLWDELLNDGSHESASPWEGVSDPARVLAEFGLAWGAKANAKLSALVSSGPIDSGLRTRFADVPMEDLVGPAYDLDLRVLTPDTVDRLDLAGSIPAREQVSVVPDANVRSRCVELAVDAQAQLARSATAPVEAAASRAIRDRILAAVQANSPVPRQWWDELQEADDLLAASMIPRRVDVGRVGLGELRVDDEVSDLRAMAWERRCNELVALLAQEPSRQSLRDAVFAHEQIVNHPAFVQIPPSVAATETEHVARPAAGTGTVSASEQATAPVQASAPPAGAVSPPPVVAGPPAGAVPPVTPPDTAQGR
;
A
#
# COMPACT_ATOMS: atom_id res chain seq x y z
N MET A 1 -10.43 29.68 -3.00
CA MET A 1 -9.52 29.75 -1.86
C MET A 1 -9.82 28.50 -1.03
N PRO A 2 -8.89 27.56 -0.86
CA PRO A 2 -9.08 26.48 0.11
C PRO A 2 -9.19 27.08 1.52
N ASP A 3 -9.99 26.46 2.38
CA ASP A 3 -10.11 26.90 3.78
C ASP A 3 -8.73 26.83 4.45
N GLY A 4 -8.28 27.96 5.01
CA GLY A 4 -6.98 28.05 5.66
C GLY A 4 -6.92 27.09 6.85
N LEU A 5 -5.93 26.20 6.85
CA LEU A 5 -5.74 25.26 7.96
C LEU A 5 -5.30 26.05 9.21
N TYR A 6 -6.24 26.32 10.11
CA TYR A 6 -5.98 27.01 11.38
C TYR A 6 -5.22 26.07 12.34
N ILE A 7 -3.89 26.12 12.31
CA ILE A 7 -3.03 25.45 13.30
C ILE A 7 -2.77 26.42 14.45
N GLU A 8 -3.05 26.01 15.69
CA GLU A 8 -2.72 26.79 16.88
C GLU A 8 -1.20 26.83 17.13
N PRO A 9 -0.60 27.98 17.47
CA PRO A 9 0.84 28.09 17.77
C PRO A 9 1.33 27.14 18.88
N ALA A 10 0.45 26.79 19.83
CA ALA A 10 0.74 25.79 20.87
C ALA A 10 1.02 24.39 20.29
N VAL A 11 0.32 23.98 19.25
CA VAL A 11 0.51 22.68 18.57
C VAL A 11 1.86 22.66 17.83
N LEU A 12 2.24 23.77 17.17
CA LEU A 12 3.55 23.90 16.53
C LEU A 12 4.70 23.76 17.53
N ARG A 13 4.58 24.38 18.72
CA ARG A 13 5.57 24.22 19.81
C ARG A 13 5.59 22.81 20.40
N GLN A 14 4.45 22.13 20.48
CA GLN A 14 4.38 20.73 20.89
C GLN A 14 5.14 19.84 19.89
N LEU A 15 4.87 19.98 18.59
CA LEU A 15 5.57 19.26 17.51
C LEU A 15 7.09 19.56 17.55
N ALA A 16 7.48 20.81 17.75
CA ALA A 16 8.90 21.18 17.91
C ALA A 16 9.56 20.40 19.07
N SER A 17 8.89 20.27 20.22
CA SER A 17 9.44 19.49 21.36
C SER A 17 9.55 17.98 21.08
N GLN A 18 8.67 17.43 20.24
CA GLN A 18 8.80 16.04 19.76
C GLN A 18 10.01 15.87 18.85
N HIS A 19 10.23 16.80 17.90
CA HIS A 19 11.43 16.78 17.05
C HIS A 19 12.73 16.92 17.86
N ASP A 20 12.75 17.73 18.93
CA ASP A 20 13.89 17.81 19.85
C ASP A 20 14.19 16.47 20.55
N GLN A 21 13.15 15.79 21.03
CA GLN A 21 13.27 14.48 21.67
C GLN A 21 13.83 13.45 20.69
N VAL A 22 13.28 13.37 19.47
CA VAL A 22 13.77 12.45 18.42
C VAL A 22 15.22 12.75 18.02
N ALA A 23 15.62 14.02 17.96
CA ALA A 23 17.01 14.40 17.69
C ALA A 23 17.97 13.91 18.79
N ARG A 24 17.57 14.00 20.07
CA ARG A 24 18.35 13.49 21.20
C ARG A 24 18.43 11.97 21.20
N ASP A 25 17.32 11.27 20.99
CA ASP A 25 17.28 9.80 20.98
C ASP A 25 18.04 9.21 19.79
N THR A 26 17.97 9.87 18.63
CA THR A 26 18.76 9.50 17.44
C THR A 26 20.26 9.60 17.70
N ARG A 27 20.72 10.66 18.38
CA ARG A 27 22.14 10.78 18.78
C ARG A 27 22.56 9.70 19.77
N GLU A 28 21.71 9.37 20.74
CA GLU A 28 22.01 8.31 21.72
C GLU A 28 22.15 6.95 21.02
N TRP A 29 21.19 6.61 20.15
CA TRP A 29 21.18 5.37 19.36
C TRP A 29 22.33 5.28 18.34
N ALA A 30 22.84 6.41 17.87
CA ALA A 30 23.94 6.48 16.93
C ALA A 30 25.33 6.30 17.57
N LYS A 31 25.44 6.35 18.91
CA LYS A 31 26.74 6.21 19.59
C LYS A 31 27.38 4.83 19.36
N PRO A 32 28.71 4.76 19.14
CA PRO A 32 29.44 3.50 19.09
C PRO A 32 29.44 2.82 20.48
N PRO A 33 29.33 1.47 20.55
CA PRO A 33 29.46 0.73 21.80
C PRO A 33 30.95 0.61 22.18
N THR A 34 31.54 1.70 22.66
CA THR A 34 32.98 1.88 22.86
C THR A 34 33.59 0.84 23.81
N GLU A 35 32.92 0.49 24.91
CA GLU A 35 33.39 -0.53 25.86
C GLU A 35 33.46 -1.93 25.22
N TRP A 36 32.48 -2.29 24.40
CA TRP A 36 32.47 -3.56 23.67
C TRP A 36 33.57 -3.60 22.60
N LEU A 37 33.74 -2.52 21.83
CA LEU A 37 34.81 -2.41 20.83
C LEU A 37 36.21 -2.45 21.48
N ALA A 38 36.39 -1.87 22.66
CA ALA A 38 37.63 -1.95 23.42
C ALA A 38 37.93 -3.39 23.91
N ASN A 39 36.91 -4.10 24.38
CA ASN A 39 37.03 -5.48 24.86
C ASN A 39 37.08 -6.53 23.73
N PHE A 40 36.79 -6.16 22.48
CA PHE A 40 36.74 -7.08 21.34
C PHE A 40 38.07 -7.82 21.09
N GLU A 41 39.21 -7.12 21.12
CA GLU A 41 40.53 -7.74 20.91
C GLU A 41 40.97 -8.65 22.09
N PRO A 42 40.78 -8.27 23.37
CA PRO A 42 40.93 -9.19 24.50
C PRO A 42 40.07 -10.45 24.41
N THR A 43 38.83 -10.36 23.93
CA THR A 43 37.89 -11.49 23.86
C THR A 43 38.15 -12.43 22.68
N TYR A 44 38.39 -11.88 21.48
CA TYR A 44 38.51 -12.66 20.24
C TYR A 44 39.94 -12.82 19.71
N GLY A 45 40.91 -12.16 20.36
CA GLY A 45 42.32 -12.20 20.00
C GLY A 45 42.68 -11.42 18.73
N LYS A 46 43.98 -11.34 18.45
CA LYS A 46 44.52 -10.51 17.35
C LYS A 46 44.14 -10.97 15.95
N ILE A 47 43.66 -12.21 15.79
CA ILE A 47 43.18 -12.73 14.50
C ILE A 47 41.90 -11.98 14.07
N ALA A 48 41.13 -11.44 15.00
CA ALA A 48 39.89 -10.70 14.74
C ALA A 48 40.09 -9.20 14.45
N ASP A 49 41.33 -8.69 14.42
CA ASP A 49 41.64 -7.26 14.14
C ASP A 49 41.05 -6.74 12.81
N PRO A 50 41.05 -7.49 11.68
CA PRO A 50 40.37 -7.04 10.46
C PRO A 50 38.86 -6.85 10.63
N VAL A 51 38.22 -7.67 11.48
CA VAL A 51 36.78 -7.58 11.79
C VAL A 51 36.52 -6.40 12.73
N LYS A 52 37.34 -6.22 13.76
CA LYS A 52 37.30 -5.05 14.67
C LYS A 52 37.36 -3.74 13.88
N ARG A 53 38.32 -3.59 12.97
CA ARG A 53 38.45 -2.40 12.11
C ARG A 53 37.29 -2.20 11.14
N ALA A 54 36.61 -3.28 10.73
CA ALA A 54 35.41 -3.17 9.92
C ALA A 54 34.21 -2.69 10.76
N LEU A 55 34.08 -3.17 12.00
CA LEU A 55 33.07 -2.73 12.97
C LEU A 55 33.29 -1.26 13.37
N GLU A 56 34.52 -0.85 13.66
CA GLU A 56 34.88 0.56 13.94
C GLU A 56 34.42 1.48 12.79
N ARG A 57 34.80 1.17 11.55
CA ARG A 57 34.35 1.93 10.36
C ARG A 57 32.83 1.94 10.17
N TYR A 58 32.15 0.84 10.50
CA TYR A 58 30.68 0.76 10.45
C TYR A 58 30.03 1.67 11.49
N TYR A 59 30.49 1.63 12.74
CA TYR A 59 29.96 2.51 13.79
C TYR A 59 30.30 3.98 13.54
N ASP A 60 31.48 4.31 13.00
CA ASP A 60 31.83 5.68 12.57
C ASP A 60 30.90 6.19 11.46
N ALA A 61 30.47 5.31 10.55
CA ALA A 61 29.51 5.65 9.49
C ALA A 61 28.10 5.83 10.05
N ARG A 62 27.67 4.94 10.93
CA ARG A 62 26.37 5.03 11.65
C ARG A 62 26.29 6.28 12.51
N GLN A 63 27.35 6.64 13.25
CA GLN A 63 27.38 7.84 14.07
C GLN A 63 27.19 9.09 13.21
N ARG A 64 27.96 9.25 12.12
CA ARG A 64 27.82 10.39 11.20
C ARG A 64 26.43 10.48 10.55
N ALA A 65 25.83 9.34 10.20
CA ALA A 65 24.46 9.30 9.66
C ALA A 65 23.42 9.74 10.71
N GLY A 66 23.54 9.25 11.95
CA GLY A 66 22.65 9.66 13.05
C GLY A 66 22.83 11.12 13.47
N GLU A 67 24.05 11.65 13.44
CA GLU A 67 24.32 13.08 13.66
C GLU A 67 23.70 13.97 12.58
N ALA A 68 23.72 13.53 11.31
CA ALA A 68 23.06 14.23 10.21
C ALA A 68 21.54 14.22 10.36
N LEU A 69 20.93 13.06 10.60
CA LEU A 69 19.48 12.92 10.80
C LEU A 69 19.00 13.71 12.03
N ALA A 70 19.72 13.66 13.16
CA ALA A 70 19.39 14.45 14.34
C ALA A 70 19.41 15.97 14.06
N LYS A 71 20.34 16.43 13.20
CA LYS A 71 20.39 17.84 12.77
C LYS A 71 19.21 18.21 11.87
N GLU A 72 18.71 17.30 11.04
CA GLU A 72 17.48 17.53 10.25
C GLU A 72 16.27 17.73 11.17
N HIS A 73 16.10 16.89 12.20
CA HIS A 73 15.05 17.08 13.21
C HIS A 73 15.19 18.42 13.95
N GLU A 74 16.40 18.88 14.29
CA GLU A 74 16.63 20.20 14.89
C GLU A 74 16.27 21.35 13.94
N ASN A 75 16.62 21.27 12.66
CA ASN A 75 16.22 22.27 11.66
C ASN A 75 14.68 22.34 11.54
N THR A 76 13.99 21.19 11.62
CA THR A 76 12.51 21.13 11.62
C THR A 76 11.93 21.74 12.89
N ARG A 77 12.47 21.41 14.08
CA ARG A 77 12.11 22.06 15.35
C ARG A 77 12.21 23.58 15.25
N ASP A 78 13.34 24.08 14.77
CA ASP A 78 13.61 25.52 14.71
C ASP A 78 12.68 26.22 13.71
N SER A 79 12.33 25.55 12.61
CA SER A 79 11.33 26.02 11.63
C SER A 79 9.91 26.08 12.22
N LEU A 80 9.52 25.07 13.02
CA LEU A 80 8.22 25.04 13.70
C LEU A 80 8.11 26.13 14.78
N LEU A 81 9.18 26.40 15.52
CA LEU A 81 9.24 27.50 16.49
C LEU A 81 9.13 28.86 15.78
N ALA A 82 9.90 29.09 14.71
CA ALA A 82 9.83 30.32 13.93
C ALA A 82 8.43 30.55 13.32
N ALA A 83 7.75 29.50 12.88
CA ALA A 83 6.37 29.60 12.40
C ALA A 83 5.39 29.96 13.54
N ALA A 84 5.50 29.34 14.71
CA ALA A 84 4.67 29.65 15.87
C ALA A 84 4.80 31.13 16.30
N ASP A 85 6.04 31.61 16.39
CA ASP A 85 6.35 32.99 16.79
C ASP A 85 5.85 34.00 15.73
N ALA A 86 5.92 33.65 14.44
CA ALA A 86 5.38 34.48 13.36
C ALA A 86 3.85 34.59 13.39
N TYR A 87 3.14 33.52 13.76
CA TYR A 87 1.68 33.55 13.95
C TYR A 87 1.28 34.44 15.13
N GLU A 88 1.98 34.34 16.27
CA GLU A 88 1.70 35.18 17.44
C GLU A 88 1.99 36.66 17.16
N GLN A 89 3.09 36.97 16.44
CA GLN A 89 3.37 38.34 16.01
C GLN A 89 2.27 38.88 15.08
N ALA A 90 1.77 38.07 14.14
CA ALA A 90 0.70 38.47 13.23
C ALA A 90 -0.63 38.74 13.96
N ASP A 91 -0.95 37.95 15.00
CA ASP A 91 -2.13 38.15 15.84
C ASP A 91 -1.99 39.41 16.72
N GLU A 92 -0.81 39.63 17.35
CA GLU A 92 -0.53 40.87 18.08
C GLU A 92 -0.66 42.11 17.19
N ASP A 93 -0.09 42.10 15.99
CA ASP A 93 -0.16 43.23 15.07
C ASP A 93 -1.58 43.44 14.51
N MET A 94 -2.37 42.36 14.31
CA MET A 94 -3.79 42.48 14.00
C MET A 94 -4.58 43.09 15.15
N GLY A 95 -4.36 42.64 16.39
CA GLY A 95 -4.98 43.20 17.60
C GLY A 95 -4.64 44.68 17.81
N ARG A 96 -3.38 45.07 17.61
CA ARG A 96 -2.94 46.48 17.64
C ARG A 96 -3.61 47.33 16.56
N ASN A 97 -3.78 46.80 15.35
CA ASN A 97 -4.46 47.50 14.26
C ASN A 97 -5.97 47.67 14.52
N ILE A 98 -6.64 46.65 15.06
CA ILE A 98 -8.05 46.74 15.48
C ILE A 98 -8.20 47.74 16.63
N GLY A 99 -7.31 47.72 17.62
CA GLY A 99 -7.31 48.68 18.73
C GLY A 99 -7.21 50.14 18.27
N ARG A 100 -6.38 50.43 17.24
CA ARG A 100 -6.30 51.78 16.64
C ARG A 100 -7.56 52.21 15.89
N ILE A 101 -8.36 51.28 15.39
CA ILE A 101 -9.63 51.57 14.70
C ILE A 101 -10.78 51.77 15.70
N ALA A 102 -10.69 51.14 16.87
CA ALA A 102 -11.75 51.13 17.88
C ALA A 102 -11.71 52.31 18.87
N ASP A 103 -10.68 53.16 18.85
CA ASP A 103 -10.50 54.28 19.78
C ASP A 103 -11.30 55.53 19.33
N PRO A 104 -12.49 55.84 19.91
CA PRO A 104 -13.46 56.73 19.27
C PRO A 104 -13.19 58.23 19.49
N ASP A 105 -12.32 58.58 20.45
CA ASP A 105 -12.00 59.97 20.79
C ASP A 105 -10.90 60.58 19.89
N GLY A 106 -10.49 59.85 18.84
CA GLY A 106 -9.62 60.28 17.75
C GLY A 106 -10.27 61.33 16.83
N SER A 107 -10.50 62.54 17.33
CA SER A 107 -10.95 63.71 16.57
C SER A 107 -10.06 63.99 15.35
N GLY A 108 -10.50 63.60 14.14
CA GLY A 108 -9.74 63.89 12.92
C GLY A 108 -10.30 63.29 11.63
N LEU A 109 -11.37 63.90 11.09
CA LEU A 109 -11.79 63.67 9.70
C LEU A 109 -10.62 63.87 8.73
N LEU A 110 -10.21 62.81 8.02
CA LEU A 110 -9.73 62.89 6.63
C LEU A 110 -9.84 61.50 5.98
N VAL A 111 -10.95 61.26 5.29
CA VAL A 111 -11.10 60.12 4.38
C VAL A 111 -10.16 60.35 3.19
N PRO A 112 -9.16 59.49 2.94
CA PRO A 112 -8.42 59.51 1.68
C PRO A 112 -9.36 59.01 0.59
N ALA A 113 -9.54 59.80 -0.47
CA ALA A 113 -10.31 59.35 -1.63
C ALA A 113 -9.64 58.10 -2.24
N GLY A 114 -10.43 57.05 -2.50
CA GLY A 114 -9.89 55.77 -2.95
C GLY A 114 -9.24 55.84 -4.34
N PRO A 115 -8.17 55.08 -4.60
CA PRO A 115 -7.68 54.85 -5.95
C PRO A 115 -8.53 53.81 -6.68
N THR A 116 -8.77 54.06 -7.96
CA THR A 116 -9.41 53.14 -8.92
C THR A 116 -8.63 51.83 -9.10
N PRO A 117 -9.28 50.71 -9.47
CA PRO A 117 -8.60 49.46 -9.74
C PRO A 117 -7.84 49.50 -11.07
N ASN A 118 -6.51 49.53 -11.00
CA ASN A 118 -5.61 49.09 -12.07
C ASN A 118 -4.15 49.02 -11.57
N GLY A 119 -3.44 47.93 -11.87
CA GLY A 119 -2.00 47.82 -11.63
C GLY A 119 -1.58 46.56 -10.85
N LEU A 120 -1.41 45.46 -11.56
CA LEU A 120 -0.77 44.25 -11.04
C LEU A 120 0.76 44.48 -10.98
N ILE A 121 1.33 44.67 -9.79
CA ILE A 121 2.79 44.70 -9.58
C ILE A 121 3.14 43.91 -8.31
N THR A 122 3.91 42.83 -8.48
CA THR A 122 4.51 42.02 -7.41
C THR A 122 5.71 42.72 -6.75
N PRO A 123 5.79 42.80 -5.41
CA PRO A 123 7.01 43.19 -4.71
C PRO A 123 7.94 41.98 -4.51
N GLY A 124 9.22 42.13 -4.84
CA GLY A 124 10.28 41.18 -4.51
C GLY A 124 10.83 41.37 -3.09
N LEU A 125 11.50 40.34 -2.59
CA LEU A 125 12.22 40.33 -1.31
C LEU A 125 13.64 40.92 -1.49
N ASP A 126 13.93 42.02 -0.81
CA ASP A 126 15.31 42.51 -0.60
C ASP A 126 15.69 42.35 0.88
N GLY A 127 16.82 41.69 1.12
CA GLY A 127 17.41 41.50 2.45
C GLY A 127 18.43 42.58 2.82
N PRO A 128 18.76 42.76 4.12
CA PRO A 128 19.63 43.83 4.57
C PRO A 128 21.11 43.58 4.26
N SER A 129 21.79 44.61 3.74
CA SER A 129 23.24 44.62 3.52
C SER A 129 24.03 44.87 4.80
N SER A 130 25.23 44.29 4.90
CA SER A 130 26.29 44.73 5.83
C SER A 130 27.58 45.03 5.08
N SER A 131 28.34 46.01 5.57
CA SER A 131 29.38 46.70 4.80
C SER A 131 30.81 46.25 5.17
N GLY A 132 31.68 46.12 4.16
CA GLY A 132 33.14 45.94 4.30
C GLY A 132 33.87 46.36 3.02
N ALA A 133 35.02 47.03 3.11
CA ALA A 133 35.52 47.90 2.03
C ALA A 133 36.95 47.60 1.51
N THR A 134 37.12 47.76 0.19
CA THR A 134 38.35 48.16 -0.57
C THR A 134 39.61 47.27 -0.57
N PRO A 135 40.56 47.42 -1.55
CA PRO A 135 40.46 47.95 -2.93
C PRO A 135 41.19 47.15 -4.05
N VAL A 136 40.73 47.37 -5.29
CA VAL A 136 41.44 47.52 -6.60
C VAL A 136 42.91 47.03 -6.76
N ASP A 137 43.15 46.14 -7.74
CA ASP A 137 44.17 46.35 -8.81
C ASP A 137 43.91 45.48 -10.07
N ALA A 138 44.46 45.87 -11.24
CA ALA A 138 44.37 45.20 -12.57
C ALA A 138 45.57 45.65 -13.47
N PRO A 139 45.74 45.29 -14.78
CA PRO A 139 45.19 44.25 -15.69
C PRO A 139 46.39 43.44 -16.33
N PRO A 140 46.53 43.10 -17.66
CA PRO A 140 45.62 42.86 -18.81
C PRO A 140 45.89 41.61 -19.71
N GLY A 141 45.05 41.39 -20.76
CA GLY A 141 45.40 40.73 -22.05
C GLY A 141 44.38 39.67 -22.54
N ASP A 142 43.46 39.97 -23.48
CA ASP A 142 43.56 39.83 -24.97
C ASP A 142 43.76 38.37 -25.45
N VAL A 143 43.01 37.74 -26.37
CA VAL A 143 42.29 38.07 -27.64
C VAL A 143 41.18 37.01 -27.93
N SER A 144 40.23 37.04 -28.89
CA SER A 144 39.56 38.03 -29.78
C SER A 144 38.35 37.37 -30.50
N ALA A 145 37.50 38.14 -31.21
CA ALA A 145 36.44 37.66 -32.14
C ALA A 145 36.85 37.84 -33.63
N PRO A 146 36.16 37.21 -34.62
CA PRO A 146 35.02 37.84 -35.34
C PRO A 146 34.00 36.79 -35.91
N ALA A 147 32.95 37.07 -36.73
CA ALA A 147 31.96 38.16 -36.86
C ALA A 147 30.76 37.61 -37.70
N ALA A 148 29.65 38.36 -37.80
CA ALA A 148 28.36 37.89 -38.34
C ALA A 148 28.21 37.88 -39.88
N THR A 149 27.20 37.17 -40.39
CA THR A 149 26.54 37.43 -41.69
C THR A 149 25.04 37.10 -41.65
N THR A 150 24.25 37.84 -42.44
CA THR A 150 22.78 37.77 -42.57
C THR A 150 22.38 37.37 -44.00
N ALA A 151 21.37 36.49 -44.18
CA ALA A 151 20.63 36.34 -45.45
C ALA A 151 19.31 35.53 -45.34
N THR A 152 18.19 36.23 -45.53
CA THR A 152 17.02 36.00 -46.42
C THR A 152 16.58 34.57 -46.87
N PRO A 153 15.26 34.25 -46.92
CA PRO A 153 14.71 32.97 -47.39
C PRO A 153 14.28 32.95 -48.89
N PRO A 154 14.12 31.76 -49.51
CA PRO A 154 13.49 31.56 -50.83
C PRO A 154 12.03 31.00 -50.79
N PRO A 155 11.27 31.00 -51.92
CA PRO A 155 9.81 31.10 -51.91
C PRO A 155 9.01 29.86 -52.38
N ALA A 156 7.68 30.00 -52.41
CA ALA A 156 6.69 29.02 -52.92
C ALA A 156 6.26 29.25 -54.39
N ALA A 157 5.32 28.41 -54.89
CA ALA A 157 4.72 28.29 -56.24
C ALA A 157 5.42 27.25 -57.16
N THR A 158 4.75 26.51 -58.07
CA THR A 158 3.38 26.66 -58.65
C THR A 158 2.76 25.30 -59.07
N SER A 159 1.49 25.30 -59.51
CA SER A 159 0.56 24.16 -59.65
C SER A 159 0.51 23.43 -61.03
N ALA A 160 -0.41 22.44 -61.12
CA ALA A 160 -0.99 21.74 -62.30
C ALA A 160 -0.23 20.47 -62.77
N THR A 161 -0.87 19.39 -63.28
CA THR A 161 -2.21 19.21 -63.91
C THR A 161 -2.86 17.85 -63.57
N SER A 162 -4.20 17.76 -63.66
CA SER A 162 -4.97 16.50 -63.69
C SER A 162 -4.92 15.81 -65.07
N PRO A 163 -5.42 14.57 -65.17
CA PRO A 163 -6.53 14.37 -66.14
C PRO A 163 -7.77 13.67 -65.54
N THR A 164 -8.87 13.72 -66.29
CA THR A 164 -10.25 13.47 -65.82
C THR A 164 -10.95 12.36 -66.61
N GLY A 165 -11.86 11.63 -65.95
CA GLY A 165 -12.80 10.63 -66.52
C GLY A 165 -13.09 9.56 -65.46
N GLY A 166 -14.32 9.24 -65.04
CA GLY A 166 -15.62 9.25 -65.74
C GLY A 166 -15.87 7.85 -66.32
N GLU A 167 -16.92 7.08 -65.97
CA GLU A 167 -18.20 7.39 -65.30
C GLU A 167 -18.77 6.17 -64.52
N THR A 168 -19.69 6.45 -63.58
CA THR A 168 -20.94 5.72 -63.23
C THR A 168 -21.01 4.18 -63.28
N MET A 169 -21.30 3.54 -62.13
CA MET A 169 -22.54 2.75 -61.88
C MET A 169 -22.62 2.15 -60.46
N ALA A 170 -23.80 2.19 -59.84
CA ALA A 170 -24.22 1.27 -58.78
C ALA A 170 -24.92 0.05 -59.42
N PRO A 171 -24.91 -1.14 -58.78
CA PRO A 171 -26.08 -1.56 -57.97
C PRO A 171 -25.67 -2.32 -56.68
N ALA A 172 -26.34 -2.13 -55.53
CA ALA A 172 -27.62 -2.69 -55.09
C ALA A 172 -27.53 -4.07 -54.39
N ALA A 173 -28.47 -4.30 -53.46
CA ALA A 173 -28.41 -5.38 -52.47
C ALA A 173 -28.83 -6.76 -52.98
N SER A 174 -28.48 -7.81 -52.22
CA SER A 174 -29.28 -9.02 -52.12
C SER A 174 -29.14 -9.65 -50.73
N ALA A 175 -30.29 -9.89 -50.09
CA ALA A 175 -30.40 -10.82 -48.98
C ALA A 175 -30.41 -12.28 -49.52
N ASN A 176 -30.15 -13.28 -48.68
CA ASN A 176 -31.22 -14.04 -48.00
C ASN A 176 -30.68 -15.34 -47.37
N GLN A 177 -31.36 -15.82 -46.32
CA GLN A 177 -31.26 -17.17 -45.70
C GLN A 177 -29.91 -17.53 -45.05
N GLY A 178 -29.84 -18.12 -43.85
CA GLY A 178 -30.90 -18.67 -42.99
C GLY A 178 -30.66 -20.17 -42.76
N ALA A 179 -29.97 -20.51 -41.68
CA ALA A 179 -29.74 -21.90 -41.25
C ALA A 179 -30.14 -22.05 -39.78
N THR A 180 -31.10 -22.95 -39.54
CA THR A 180 -31.80 -23.16 -38.26
C THR A 180 -31.06 -24.11 -37.32
N ALA A 181 -31.31 -23.96 -36.02
CA ALA A 181 -31.01 -25.00 -35.03
C ALA A 181 -31.78 -26.30 -35.33
N ALA A 182 -31.17 -27.44 -35.00
CA ALA A 182 -31.85 -28.74 -35.00
C ALA A 182 -31.28 -29.68 -33.92
N VAL A 183 -32.18 -30.29 -33.16
CA VAL A 183 -32.02 -31.33 -32.13
C VAL A 183 -33.18 -32.31 -32.35
N PRO A 184 -33.15 -33.59 -31.92
CA PRO A 184 -32.13 -34.64 -32.01
C PRO A 184 -32.56 -35.70 -33.08
N PRO A 185 -32.15 -36.98 -32.97
CA PRO A 185 -33.20 -37.99 -32.70
C PRO A 185 -32.80 -39.08 -31.67
N THR A 186 -33.81 -39.83 -31.23
CA THR A 186 -33.79 -40.86 -30.16
C THR A 186 -34.07 -42.29 -30.67
N GLY A 187 -33.58 -43.30 -29.93
CA GLY A 187 -33.95 -44.73 -30.06
C GLY A 187 -33.04 -45.58 -30.98
N THR A 188 -32.80 -46.88 -30.74
CA THR A 188 -33.30 -47.78 -29.66
C THR A 188 -32.44 -49.06 -29.53
N ASP A 189 -32.44 -49.68 -28.34
CA ASP A 189 -32.18 -51.10 -27.98
C ASP A 189 -30.82 -51.80 -28.29
N GLY A 190 -30.30 -52.64 -27.36
CA GLY A 190 -29.23 -53.58 -27.74
C GLY A 190 -28.46 -54.52 -26.78
N THR A 191 -28.53 -54.46 -25.44
CA THR A 191 -28.06 -55.51 -24.46
C THR A 191 -26.59 -56.06 -24.44
N THR A 192 -26.16 -56.56 -23.24
CA THR A 192 -24.94 -57.38 -22.91
C THR A 192 -23.54 -56.69 -23.03
N THR A 193 -22.55 -56.84 -22.12
CA THR A 193 -22.35 -57.63 -20.86
C THR A 193 -21.26 -57.00 -19.96
N THR A 194 -21.39 -57.12 -18.62
CA THR A 194 -20.31 -56.95 -17.60
C THR A 194 -19.30 -58.13 -17.63
N PRO A 195 -18.06 -58.09 -17.05
CA PRO A 195 -17.63 -57.55 -15.73
C PRO A 195 -16.39 -56.61 -15.80
N GLY A 196 -15.83 -55.99 -14.75
CA GLY A 196 -16.06 -56.07 -13.29
C GLY A 196 -14.87 -56.64 -12.52
N ALA A 197 -13.92 -55.81 -12.02
CA ALA A 197 -12.96 -56.16 -10.96
C ALA A 197 -12.25 -54.93 -10.35
N SER A 198 -12.08 -54.94 -9.03
CA SER A 198 -11.43 -53.91 -8.19
C SER A 198 -9.93 -54.21 -7.94
N GLY A 199 -9.14 -53.22 -7.49
CA GLY A 199 -7.79 -53.50 -6.98
C GLY A 199 -7.00 -52.29 -6.45
N THR A 200 -6.99 -52.10 -5.13
CA THR A 200 -6.04 -51.24 -4.40
C THR A 200 -4.64 -51.86 -4.37
N PRO A 201 -3.58 -51.06 -4.13
CA PRO A 201 -2.48 -51.56 -3.30
C PRO A 201 -2.16 -50.64 -2.11
N ALA A 202 -1.63 -51.23 -1.04
CA ALA A 202 -1.37 -50.60 0.24
C ALA A 202 0.12 -50.29 0.47
N ALA A 203 0.41 -49.58 1.56
CA ALA A 203 1.76 -49.22 2.00
C ALA A 203 2.61 -50.44 2.42
N ALA A 204 3.93 -50.30 2.29
CA ALA A 204 4.93 -51.14 2.97
C ALA A 204 6.16 -50.30 3.31
N ALA A 205 6.81 -50.59 4.45
CA ALA A 205 7.90 -49.79 5.00
C ALA A 205 9.24 -50.55 5.05
N ALA A 206 10.32 -49.78 4.97
CA ALA A 206 11.68 -50.01 5.50
C ALA A 206 12.36 -51.39 5.37
N ASN A 207 13.50 -51.43 4.66
CA ASN A 207 14.81 -51.67 5.31
C ASN A 207 15.98 -51.35 4.34
N GLY A 208 17.14 -50.96 4.88
CA GLY A 208 18.24 -50.35 4.11
C GLY A 208 19.39 -51.27 3.71
N ALA A 209 20.34 -50.70 2.96
CA ALA A 209 21.64 -51.29 2.63
C ALA A 209 22.72 -50.17 2.51
N MET A 210 23.97 -50.49 2.82
CA MET A 210 25.09 -49.53 2.89
C MET A 210 25.92 -49.46 1.58
N ALA A 211 26.47 -48.26 1.31
CA ALA A 211 27.79 -48.02 0.68
C ALA A 211 27.98 -48.43 -0.80
N PRO A 212 29.01 -47.93 -1.53
CA PRO A 212 30.17 -47.14 -1.08
C PRO A 212 30.33 -45.74 -1.71
N GLY A 213 31.23 -44.94 -1.13
CA GLY A 213 31.50 -43.56 -1.56
C GLY A 213 32.49 -43.44 -2.73
N GLY A 214 32.46 -42.28 -3.39
CA GLY A 214 33.42 -41.88 -4.41
C GLY A 214 33.80 -40.40 -4.24
N THR A 215 35.04 -40.15 -3.86
CA THR A 215 35.58 -38.80 -3.65
C THR A 215 36.02 -38.19 -4.98
N TYR A 216 35.41 -37.08 -5.39
CA TYR A 216 35.96 -36.20 -6.42
C TYR A 216 35.86 -34.73 -5.99
N GLY A 217 37.00 -34.05 -5.90
CA GLY A 217 37.08 -32.63 -5.58
C GLY A 217 37.20 -31.78 -6.84
N GLY A 218 36.46 -30.68 -6.88
CA GLY A 218 36.57 -29.58 -7.85
C GLY A 218 36.49 -28.24 -7.11
N PRO A 219 37.10 -27.15 -7.63
CA PRO A 219 37.34 -25.94 -6.85
C PRO A 219 36.10 -25.08 -6.65
N LEU A 220 35.77 -24.77 -5.40
CA LEU A 220 34.76 -23.79 -5.03
C LEU A 220 35.27 -22.36 -5.28
N GLY A 221 34.53 -21.58 -6.06
CA GLY A 221 34.70 -20.13 -6.15
C GLY A 221 34.13 -19.41 -4.91
N PRO A 222 34.59 -18.19 -4.59
CA PRO A 222 34.17 -17.49 -3.38
C PRO A 222 32.76 -16.90 -3.51
N SER A 223 31.79 -17.51 -2.85
CA SER A 223 30.49 -16.91 -2.56
C SER A 223 30.65 -15.78 -1.53
N GLY A 224 30.43 -14.54 -1.96
CA GLY A 224 30.46 -13.37 -1.08
C GLY A 224 29.19 -13.23 -0.23
N PRO A 225 29.26 -12.56 0.94
CA PRO A 225 28.10 -12.39 1.82
C PRO A 225 27.10 -11.38 1.23
N SER A 226 25.86 -11.83 1.06
CA SER A 226 24.72 -11.01 0.64
C SER A 226 24.20 -10.16 1.79
N GLY A 227 24.77 -8.97 1.97
CA GLY A 227 24.25 -7.94 2.88
C GLY A 227 23.30 -6.97 2.17
N GLY A 228 22.00 -7.26 2.18
CA GLY A 228 20.98 -6.29 1.78
C GLY A 228 20.80 -5.19 2.83
N PRO A 229 20.49 -3.94 2.45
CA PRO A 229 20.26 -2.85 3.40
C PRO A 229 18.89 -2.99 4.08
N SER A 230 18.85 -3.59 5.28
CA SER A 230 17.69 -3.51 6.14
C SER A 230 17.40 -2.05 6.50
N GLY A 231 16.18 -1.58 6.24
CA GLY A 231 15.69 -0.29 6.75
C GLY A 231 15.72 -0.23 8.29
N PRO A 232 15.74 0.97 8.89
CA PRO A 232 15.95 1.14 10.32
C PRO A 232 14.74 0.65 11.14
N SER A 233 14.80 -0.60 11.59
CA SER A 233 13.88 -1.13 12.61
C SER A 233 14.28 -0.62 14.00
N ALA A 234 13.56 0.38 14.50
CA ALA A 234 13.72 0.90 15.85
C ALA A 234 12.81 0.16 16.84
N GLY A 235 13.42 -0.49 17.84
CA GLY A 235 12.78 -0.89 19.08
C GLY A 235 13.78 -0.70 20.22
N GLY A 236 13.38 -0.38 21.45
CA GLY A 236 12.03 -0.15 22.00
C GLY A 236 12.14 0.01 23.52
N GLY A 237 11.06 -0.16 24.28
CA GLY A 237 11.15 -0.34 25.74
C GLY A 237 9.84 -0.17 26.51
N GLY A 238 9.37 -1.22 27.19
CA GLY A 238 8.15 -1.16 28.02
C GLY A 238 7.61 -2.52 28.46
N GLY A 239 8.32 -3.21 29.36
CA GLY A 239 8.12 -4.62 29.72
C GLY A 239 6.75 -5.08 30.24
N GLY A 240 6.51 -6.38 30.10
CA GLY A 240 5.41 -7.17 30.67
C GLY A 240 5.56 -8.61 30.16
N GLY A 241 5.71 -9.60 31.04
CA GLY A 241 6.06 -10.97 30.63
C GLY A 241 4.87 -11.90 30.54
N ASP A 242 5.06 -13.07 29.91
CA ASP A 242 4.61 -14.34 30.50
C ASP A 242 5.41 -15.57 29.99
N ASP A 243 5.17 -16.72 30.62
CA ASP A 243 6.00 -17.92 30.60
C ASP A 243 5.76 -18.91 29.43
N ARG A 244 6.88 -19.52 29.02
CA ARG A 244 7.11 -20.85 28.42
C ARG A 244 5.91 -21.81 28.17
N VAL A 245 5.91 -22.37 26.94
CA VAL A 245 5.93 -23.85 26.75
C VAL A 245 6.92 -24.24 25.65
N SER A 246 8.13 -24.66 26.03
CA SER A 246 8.98 -25.65 25.33
C SER A 246 10.29 -25.85 26.12
N SER A 247 10.44 -27.02 26.75
CA SER A 247 11.64 -27.34 27.54
C SER A 247 12.78 -27.86 26.65
N PRO A 248 14.01 -27.33 26.75
CA PRO A 248 15.19 -27.96 26.15
C PRO A 248 15.69 -29.13 27.02
N PRO A 249 16.23 -30.21 26.43
CA PRO A 249 16.91 -31.27 27.18
C PRO A 249 18.30 -30.80 27.68
N PRO A 250 18.86 -31.44 28.73
CA PRO A 250 20.05 -30.92 29.40
C PRO A 250 21.38 -31.30 28.73
N GLY A 251 22.21 -30.29 28.47
CA GLY A 251 23.65 -30.33 28.76
C GLY A 251 24.58 -31.08 27.79
N GLY A 252 25.14 -30.36 26.83
CA GLY A 252 26.38 -30.73 26.13
C GLY A 252 27.05 -29.50 25.52
N PRO A 253 28.37 -29.28 25.71
CA PRO A 253 29.05 -28.11 25.15
C PRO A 253 29.46 -28.37 23.70
N THR A 254 28.61 -27.98 22.75
CA THR A 254 28.99 -27.90 21.33
C THR A 254 29.11 -26.44 20.93
N ASP A 255 30.35 -25.94 21.01
CA ASP A 255 30.78 -24.67 20.45
C ASP A 255 30.81 -24.80 18.92
N GLY A 256 29.63 -24.62 18.31
CA GLY A 256 29.41 -24.67 16.88
C GLY A 256 28.88 -23.32 16.42
N THR A 257 29.63 -22.63 15.56
CA THR A 257 29.12 -21.45 14.87
C THR A 257 27.82 -21.83 14.13
N PRO A 258 26.76 -21.00 14.21
CA PRO A 258 25.52 -21.28 13.50
C PRO A 258 25.81 -21.28 11.99
N ILE A 259 25.75 -22.47 11.39
CA ILE A 259 25.75 -22.62 9.94
C ILE A 259 24.54 -21.82 9.43
N PRO A 260 24.69 -20.92 8.44
CA PRO A 260 23.55 -20.21 7.89
C PRO A 260 22.57 -21.26 7.34
N ALA A 261 21.39 -21.34 7.95
CA ALA A 261 20.34 -22.25 7.50
C ALA A 261 19.96 -21.86 6.06
N VAL A 262 19.95 -22.84 5.16
CA VAL A 262 19.51 -22.60 3.78
C VAL A 262 18.00 -22.34 3.84
N THR A 263 17.58 -21.14 3.47
CA THR A 263 16.17 -20.76 3.46
C THR A 263 15.39 -21.64 2.47
N PRO A 264 14.09 -21.91 2.66
CA PRO A 264 13.30 -22.72 1.73
C PRO A 264 13.33 -22.18 0.29
N PHE A 265 13.31 -20.86 0.13
CA PHE A 265 13.45 -20.20 -1.17
C PHE A 265 14.84 -20.41 -1.78
N GLY A 266 15.91 -20.27 -0.98
CA GLY A 266 17.27 -20.54 -1.44
C GLY A 266 17.49 -21.99 -1.88
N ALA A 267 16.87 -22.95 -1.17
CA ALA A 267 16.88 -24.36 -1.54
C ALA A 267 16.11 -24.63 -2.84
N ALA A 268 14.91 -24.04 -2.99
CA ALA A 268 14.11 -24.16 -4.22
C ALA A 268 14.84 -23.57 -5.44
N VAL A 269 15.47 -22.40 -5.29
CA VAL A 269 16.30 -21.78 -6.34
C VAL A 269 17.51 -22.66 -6.66
N ALA A 270 18.19 -23.23 -5.67
CA ALA A 270 19.32 -24.15 -5.92
C ALA A 270 18.88 -25.39 -6.72
N ALA A 271 17.79 -26.04 -6.30
CA ALA A 271 17.23 -27.20 -7.02
C ALA A 271 16.76 -26.82 -8.45
N ALA A 272 16.17 -25.64 -8.63
CA ALA A 272 15.78 -25.13 -9.94
C ALA A 272 16.97 -24.80 -10.84
N LYS A 273 18.10 -24.34 -10.28
CA LYS A 273 19.37 -24.16 -11.00
C LYS A 273 20.00 -25.48 -11.38
N ASP A 274 20.07 -26.44 -10.46
CA ASP A 274 20.62 -27.78 -10.73
C ASP A 274 19.82 -28.46 -11.85
N LYS A 275 18.48 -28.40 -11.79
CA LYS A 275 17.57 -28.89 -12.84
C LYS A 275 17.74 -28.16 -14.18
N ALA A 276 18.01 -26.86 -14.16
CA ALA A 276 18.27 -26.09 -15.39
C ALA A 276 19.71 -26.28 -15.94
N ALA A 277 20.61 -26.81 -15.12
CA ALA A 277 21.97 -27.19 -15.51
C ALA A 277 22.08 -28.66 -15.98
N GLU A 278 21.01 -29.45 -15.88
CA GLU A 278 20.95 -30.75 -16.55
C GLU A 278 21.15 -30.55 -18.07
N PRO A 279 21.99 -31.38 -18.73
CA PRO A 279 22.40 -31.14 -20.11
C PRO A 279 21.28 -31.47 -21.09
N ASP A 280 20.37 -30.51 -21.29
CA ASP A 280 19.57 -30.46 -22.50
C ASP A 280 20.54 -30.38 -23.69
N TYR A 281 20.30 -31.17 -24.74
CA TYR A 281 21.30 -31.39 -25.82
C TYR A 281 21.45 -30.20 -26.79
N VAL A 282 21.08 -28.99 -26.35
CA VAL A 282 21.14 -27.71 -27.06
C VAL A 282 22.33 -26.89 -26.55
N VAL A 283 23.50 -27.13 -27.13
CA VAL A 283 24.73 -26.39 -26.80
C VAL A 283 24.59 -24.93 -27.25
N GLY A 284 24.48 -24.00 -26.30
CA GLY A 284 24.64 -22.56 -26.59
C GLY A 284 24.04 -21.57 -25.58
N GLY A 285 23.02 -21.95 -24.81
CA GLY A 285 22.37 -21.06 -23.84
C GLY A 285 22.97 -21.19 -22.44
N ALA A 286 23.65 -20.15 -21.95
CA ALA A 286 23.91 -20.05 -20.52
C ALA A 286 22.60 -19.66 -19.79
N VAL A 287 22.14 -20.49 -18.87
CA VAL A 287 20.95 -20.19 -18.07
C VAL A 287 21.24 -18.99 -17.18
N SER A 288 20.40 -17.95 -17.26
CA SER A 288 20.51 -16.80 -16.37
C SER A 288 20.04 -17.17 -14.97
N ASP A 289 20.96 -17.08 -14.01
CA ASP A 289 20.70 -17.24 -12.58
C ASP A 289 19.52 -16.39 -12.09
N ASP A 290 19.39 -15.17 -12.61
CA ASP A 290 18.35 -14.23 -12.24
C ASP A 290 16.98 -14.63 -12.82
N LEU A 291 16.96 -15.22 -14.02
CA LEU A 291 15.74 -15.75 -14.62
C LEU A 291 15.22 -16.96 -13.81
N VAL A 292 16.13 -17.81 -13.33
CA VAL A 292 15.76 -18.94 -12.47
C VAL A 292 15.18 -18.45 -11.14
N ILE A 293 15.78 -17.43 -10.51
CA ILE A 293 15.24 -16.80 -9.29
C ILE A 293 13.83 -16.25 -9.54
N ALA A 294 13.67 -15.45 -10.60
CA ALA A 294 12.42 -14.79 -10.94
C ALA A 294 11.29 -15.81 -11.22
N ARG A 295 11.58 -16.82 -12.06
CA ARG A 295 10.65 -17.91 -12.39
C ARG A 295 10.28 -18.73 -11.17
N THR A 296 11.25 -19.11 -10.33
CA THR A 296 10.99 -19.93 -9.12
C THR A 296 10.01 -19.23 -8.19
N LEU A 297 10.20 -17.92 -7.96
CA LEU A 297 9.26 -17.14 -7.16
C LEU A 297 7.88 -17.04 -7.83
N LEU A 298 7.82 -16.68 -9.12
CA LEU A 298 6.54 -16.52 -9.83
C LEU A 298 5.73 -17.83 -9.85
N SER A 299 6.36 -18.96 -10.21
CA SER A 299 5.72 -20.27 -10.23
C SER A 299 5.23 -20.70 -8.84
N ALA A 300 5.96 -20.40 -7.78
CA ALA A 300 5.53 -20.66 -6.40
C ALA A 300 4.35 -19.76 -5.97
N VAL A 301 4.34 -18.49 -6.37
CA VAL A 301 3.21 -17.58 -6.11
C VAL A 301 1.95 -18.03 -6.86
N LEU A 302 2.07 -18.42 -8.13
CA LEU A 302 0.94 -18.97 -8.91
C LEU A 302 0.44 -20.31 -8.37
N ALA A 303 1.29 -21.09 -7.70
CA ALA A 303 0.89 -22.31 -7.02
C ALA A 303 0.19 -22.03 -5.68
N ALA A 304 0.62 -20.99 -4.95
CA ALA A 304 0.11 -20.63 -3.63
C ALA A 304 -1.19 -19.82 -3.67
N ALA A 305 -1.27 -18.83 -4.56
CA ALA A 305 -2.45 -17.97 -4.73
C ALA A 305 -3.61 -18.71 -5.39
N GLU A 306 -4.84 -18.37 -5.00
CA GLU A 306 -6.04 -18.90 -5.66
C GLU A 306 -6.23 -18.29 -7.05
N PRO A 307 -6.74 -19.04 -8.05
CA PRO A 307 -6.95 -18.52 -9.40
C PRO A 307 -8.07 -17.48 -9.45
N ALA A 308 -7.71 -16.19 -9.46
CA ALA A 308 -8.66 -15.09 -9.59
C ALA A 308 -8.83 -14.63 -11.05
N ILE A 309 -10.06 -14.25 -11.44
CA ILE A 309 -10.39 -13.85 -12.81
C ILE A 309 -9.59 -12.60 -13.23
N GLY A 310 -8.92 -12.68 -14.38
CA GLY A 310 -8.14 -11.55 -14.94
C GLY A 310 -6.83 -11.23 -14.21
N MET A 311 -6.52 -11.97 -13.14
CA MET A 311 -5.31 -11.80 -12.33
C MET A 311 -4.09 -12.26 -13.11
N THR A 312 -3.08 -11.38 -13.24
CA THR A 312 -1.76 -11.76 -13.71
C THR A 312 -0.68 -11.20 -12.80
N TRP A 313 0.44 -11.91 -12.74
CA TRP A 313 1.60 -11.63 -11.90
C TRP A 313 2.86 -11.52 -12.75
N ALA A 314 3.78 -10.68 -12.32
CA ALA A 314 5.15 -10.67 -12.83
C ALA A 314 6.16 -10.60 -11.69
N VAL A 315 7.36 -11.12 -11.94
CA VAL A 315 8.52 -11.01 -11.05
C VAL A 315 9.71 -10.52 -11.87
N SER A 316 10.51 -9.63 -11.30
CA SER A 316 11.75 -9.16 -11.89
C SER A 316 12.91 -9.25 -10.91
N VAL A 317 14.11 -9.38 -11.45
CA VAL A 317 15.36 -9.21 -10.70
C VAL A 317 16.07 -7.99 -11.26
N MET A 318 16.58 -7.15 -10.36
CA MET A 318 17.35 -5.96 -10.71
C MET A 318 18.66 -5.96 -9.93
N ARG A 319 19.78 -5.68 -10.61
CA ARG A 319 21.12 -5.67 -10.02
C ARG A 319 21.73 -4.27 -10.01
N GLY A 320 22.24 -3.88 -8.86
CA GLY A 320 22.99 -2.63 -8.65
C GLY A 320 24.16 -2.84 -7.67
N PRO A 321 24.85 -1.77 -7.24
CA PRO A 321 25.97 -1.85 -6.30
C PRO A 321 25.64 -2.52 -4.96
N ALA A 322 24.38 -2.48 -4.52
CA ALA A 322 23.89 -3.11 -3.29
C ALA A 322 23.56 -4.61 -3.45
N GLY A 323 23.71 -5.20 -4.64
CA GLY A 323 23.37 -6.59 -4.93
C GLY A 323 22.16 -6.74 -5.86
N ALA A 324 21.43 -7.85 -5.72
CA ALA A 324 20.20 -8.12 -6.46
C ALA A 324 18.97 -7.84 -5.58
N GLY A 325 18.01 -7.08 -6.11
CA GLY A 325 16.66 -6.97 -5.55
C GLY A 325 15.67 -7.79 -6.39
N VAL A 326 14.72 -8.46 -5.72
CA VAL A 326 13.64 -9.22 -6.36
C VAL A 326 12.33 -8.46 -6.16
N PHE A 327 11.63 -8.15 -7.25
CA PHE A 327 10.41 -7.34 -7.21
C PHE A 327 9.23 -8.08 -7.81
N ILE A 328 8.10 -8.09 -7.11
CA ILE A 328 6.84 -8.70 -7.54
C ILE A 328 5.74 -7.66 -7.68
N THR A 329 4.83 -7.86 -8.64
CA THR A 329 3.55 -7.15 -8.70
C THR A 329 2.48 -7.97 -9.40
N SER A 330 1.22 -7.69 -9.08
CA SER A 330 0.05 -8.11 -9.84
C SER A 330 -0.51 -6.95 -10.67
N ASN A 331 -1.42 -7.25 -11.60
CA ASN A 331 -2.22 -6.25 -12.32
C ASN A 331 -3.46 -5.75 -11.55
N GLU A 332 -3.56 -6.08 -10.25
CA GLU A 332 -4.48 -5.42 -9.30
C GLU A 332 -3.97 -4.05 -8.83
N GLY A 333 -2.69 -3.74 -9.10
CA GLY A 333 -2.04 -2.49 -8.68
C GLY A 333 -1.74 -2.42 -7.18
N ARG A 334 -1.10 -1.30 -6.78
CA ARG A 334 -0.92 -0.85 -5.38
C ARG A 334 -0.26 -1.87 -4.41
N GLY A 335 0.40 -2.88 -4.96
CA GLY A 335 1.09 -3.93 -4.20
C GLY A 335 0.13 -4.92 -3.55
N TRP A 336 -1.10 -5.07 -4.08
CA TRP A 336 -2.04 -6.02 -3.52
C TRP A 336 -1.53 -7.46 -3.61
N LEU A 337 -1.73 -8.18 -2.51
CA LEU A 337 -1.37 -9.57 -2.30
C LEU A 337 -2.58 -10.28 -1.67
N PRO A 338 -2.96 -11.50 -2.11
CA PRO A 338 -4.03 -12.26 -1.49
C PRO A 338 -3.69 -12.64 -0.04
N ALA A 339 -4.72 -12.85 0.79
CA ALA A 339 -4.55 -13.37 2.15
C ALA A 339 -3.94 -14.78 2.13
N GLY A 340 -3.18 -15.14 3.16
CA GLY A 340 -2.51 -16.44 3.26
C GLY A 340 -1.30 -16.65 2.34
N LEU A 341 -0.88 -15.65 1.56
CA LEU A 341 0.37 -15.67 0.80
C LEU A 341 1.52 -15.09 1.63
N PHE A 342 2.57 -15.88 1.85
CA PHE A 342 3.78 -15.50 2.57
C PHE A 342 4.97 -15.47 1.61
N LEU A 343 5.65 -14.33 1.47
CA LEU A 343 6.74 -14.12 0.51
C LEU A 343 8.10 -14.10 1.21
N PRO A 344 9.20 -14.52 0.56
CA PRO A 344 10.55 -14.40 1.13
C PRO A 344 10.89 -12.94 1.50
N ARG A 345 11.60 -12.74 2.62
CA ARG A 345 11.96 -11.41 3.15
C ARG A 345 12.74 -10.52 2.17
N GLU A 346 13.40 -11.11 1.18
CA GLU A 346 14.19 -10.43 0.16
C GLU A 346 13.34 -9.87 -0.99
N VAL A 347 12.06 -10.24 -1.06
CA VAL A 347 11.12 -9.76 -2.07
C VAL A 347 10.60 -8.38 -1.69
N SER A 348 10.49 -7.49 -2.66
CA SER A 348 9.90 -6.15 -2.53
C SER A 348 8.80 -5.95 -3.58
N THR A 349 8.07 -4.85 -3.51
CA THR A 349 7.10 -4.46 -4.54
C THR A 349 7.40 -3.04 -5.03
N PRO A 350 7.10 -2.66 -6.29
CA PRO A 350 7.32 -1.30 -6.79
C PRO A 350 6.70 -0.20 -5.92
N TRP A 351 5.55 -0.51 -5.31
CA TRP A 351 4.65 0.40 -4.63
C TRP A 351 5.18 0.90 -3.29
N LEU A 352 6.08 0.16 -2.65
CA LEU A 352 6.84 0.62 -1.48
C LEU A 352 7.75 1.81 -1.78
N TRP A 353 8.08 2.01 -3.05
CA TRP A 353 8.99 3.06 -3.51
C TRP A 353 8.26 4.25 -4.13
N ASP A 354 6.92 4.20 -4.25
CA ASP A 354 6.10 5.21 -4.94
C ASP A 354 6.37 6.63 -4.41
N GLU A 355 6.47 6.79 -3.08
CA GLU A 355 6.83 8.05 -2.41
C GLU A 355 8.25 8.54 -2.74
N LEU A 356 9.24 7.63 -2.80
CA LEU A 356 10.62 7.97 -3.19
C LEU A 356 10.75 8.24 -4.69
N LEU A 357 9.87 7.65 -5.50
CA LEU A 357 9.93 7.71 -6.95
C LEU A 357 9.20 8.93 -7.51
N ASN A 358 8.13 9.40 -6.86
CA ASN A 358 7.47 10.67 -7.14
C ASN A 358 8.50 11.82 -7.22
N ASP A 359 8.33 12.70 -8.22
CA ASP A 359 9.19 13.84 -8.50
C ASP A 359 8.76 15.13 -7.77
N GLY A 360 7.75 15.03 -6.89
CA GLY A 360 7.13 16.15 -6.20
C GLY A 360 5.94 16.75 -6.95
N SER A 361 5.53 16.14 -8.07
CA SER A 361 4.22 16.42 -8.66
C SER A 361 3.10 15.99 -7.70
N HIS A 362 2.08 16.84 -7.56
CA HIS A 362 0.90 16.55 -6.75
C HIS A 362 -0.07 15.54 -7.42
N GLU A 363 0.40 14.78 -8.42
CA GLU A 363 -0.39 13.70 -9.03
C GLU A 363 -0.68 12.63 -7.96
N SER A 364 -1.96 12.45 -7.64
CA SER A 364 -2.40 11.71 -6.45
C SER A 364 -2.40 10.19 -6.62
N ALA A 365 -1.71 9.67 -7.63
CA ALA A 365 -1.67 8.26 -7.98
C ALA A 365 -0.43 7.92 -8.82
N SER A 366 0.06 6.69 -8.66
CA SER A 366 1.16 6.15 -9.45
C SER A 366 0.72 5.95 -10.91
N PRO A 367 1.52 6.31 -11.93
CA PRO A 367 1.19 6.10 -13.35
C PRO A 367 1.15 4.62 -13.77
N TRP A 368 1.44 3.70 -12.85
CA TRP A 368 1.31 2.26 -13.05
C TRP A 368 -0.04 1.70 -12.57
N GLU A 369 -0.85 2.50 -11.88
CA GLU A 369 -2.17 2.07 -11.43
C GLU A 369 -3.08 1.82 -12.64
N GLY A 370 -3.74 0.65 -12.67
CA GLY A 370 -4.64 0.26 -13.76
C GLY A 370 -3.98 -0.31 -15.03
N VAL A 371 -2.64 -0.43 -15.06
CA VAL A 371 -1.93 -1.11 -16.16
C VAL A 371 -2.27 -2.60 -16.18
N SER A 372 -2.66 -3.10 -17.36
CA SER A 372 -3.07 -4.50 -17.54
C SER A 372 -1.93 -5.53 -17.45
N ASP A 373 -0.73 -5.16 -17.89
CA ASP A 373 0.48 -6.01 -17.91
C ASP A 373 1.41 -5.70 -16.72
N PRO A 374 1.55 -6.63 -15.74
CA PRO A 374 2.44 -6.45 -14.60
C PRO A 374 3.93 -6.50 -14.98
N ALA A 375 4.28 -7.11 -16.11
CA ALA A 375 5.67 -7.13 -16.59
C ALA A 375 6.09 -5.75 -17.10
N ARG A 376 5.17 -5.03 -17.76
CA ARG A 376 5.36 -3.61 -18.09
C ARG A 376 5.54 -2.76 -16.83
N VAL A 377 4.74 -2.94 -15.79
CA VAL A 377 4.89 -2.21 -14.51
C VAL A 377 6.30 -2.39 -13.94
N LEU A 378 6.83 -3.63 -13.90
CA LEU A 378 8.18 -3.89 -13.40
C LEU A 378 9.29 -3.30 -14.29
N ALA A 379 9.08 -3.22 -15.60
CA ALA A 379 10.02 -2.59 -16.50
C ALA A 379 10.06 -1.06 -16.35
N GLU A 380 8.90 -0.41 -16.20
CA GLU A 380 8.78 1.03 -15.95
C GLU A 380 9.39 1.39 -14.59
N PHE A 381 9.03 0.63 -13.54
CA PHE A 381 9.67 0.73 -12.22
C PHE A 381 11.19 0.54 -12.32
N GLY A 382 11.66 -0.44 -13.10
CA GLY A 382 13.10 -0.69 -13.30
C GLY A 382 13.85 0.46 -13.98
N LEU A 383 13.18 1.25 -14.83
CA LEU A 383 13.76 2.47 -15.40
C LEU A 383 13.81 3.61 -14.38
N ALA A 384 12.69 3.85 -13.66
CA ALA A 384 12.57 4.94 -12.69
C ALA A 384 13.46 4.72 -11.44
N TRP A 385 13.35 3.53 -10.83
CA TRP A 385 14.15 3.12 -9.68
C TRP A 385 15.60 2.85 -10.04
N GLY A 386 15.86 2.20 -11.19
CA GLY A 386 17.22 1.90 -11.65
C GLY A 386 18.10 3.14 -11.81
N ALA A 387 17.52 4.26 -12.27
CA ALA A 387 18.21 5.55 -12.35
C ALA A 387 18.61 6.11 -10.97
N LYS A 388 17.75 5.97 -9.95
CA LYS A 388 18.00 6.44 -8.57
C LYS A 388 18.93 5.49 -7.78
N ALA A 389 18.79 4.17 -7.97
CA ALA A 389 19.55 3.13 -7.27
C ALA A 389 20.85 2.68 -7.97
N ASN A 390 21.16 3.22 -9.15
CA ASN A 390 22.20 2.73 -10.07
C ASN A 390 22.06 1.21 -10.35
N ALA A 391 20.82 0.76 -10.53
CA ALA A 391 20.47 -0.63 -10.77
C ALA A 391 19.93 -0.83 -12.19
N LYS A 392 19.98 -2.07 -12.68
CA LYS A 392 19.48 -2.48 -14.00
C LYS A 392 18.63 -3.73 -13.89
N LEU A 393 17.54 -3.78 -14.65
CA LEU A 393 16.78 -5.00 -14.88
C LEU A 393 17.70 -6.09 -15.45
N SER A 394 17.72 -7.27 -14.81
CA SER A 394 18.59 -8.40 -15.19
C SER A 394 17.81 -9.70 -15.46
N ALA A 395 16.55 -9.80 -15.03
CA ALA A 395 15.59 -10.77 -15.53
C ALA A 395 14.15 -10.27 -15.31
N LEU A 396 13.20 -10.73 -16.13
CA LEU A 396 11.78 -10.44 -16.00
C LEU A 396 10.94 -11.65 -16.41
N VAL A 397 9.98 -12.06 -15.58
CA VAL A 397 9.04 -13.13 -15.89
C VAL A 397 7.60 -12.70 -15.68
N SER A 398 6.68 -13.25 -16.47
CA SER A 398 5.24 -12.96 -16.39
C SER A 398 4.41 -14.23 -16.48
N SER A 399 3.27 -14.25 -15.76
CA SER A 399 2.24 -15.27 -15.93
C SER A 399 1.35 -14.99 -17.15
N GLY A 400 1.34 -13.74 -17.63
CA GLY A 400 0.75 -13.33 -18.90
C GLY A 400 1.76 -13.34 -20.05
N PRO A 401 1.33 -13.00 -21.29
CA PRO A 401 2.24 -12.75 -22.39
C PRO A 401 3.08 -11.49 -22.14
N ILE A 402 4.35 -11.47 -22.58
CA ILE A 402 5.20 -10.28 -22.50
C ILE A 402 5.22 -9.55 -23.86
N ASP A 403 4.98 -8.24 -23.83
CA ASP A 403 5.00 -7.40 -25.03
C ASP A 403 6.31 -7.50 -25.84
N SER A 404 6.16 -7.49 -27.17
CA SER A 404 7.24 -7.51 -28.14
C SER A 404 8.08 -6.23 -28.14
N GLY A 405 7.48 -5.06 -27.86
CA GLY A 405 8.20 -3.80 -27.69
C GLY A 405 9.09 -3.84 -26.45
N LEU A 406 8.60 -4.43 -25.36
CA LEU A 406 9.38 -4.64 -24.14
C LEU A 406 10.61 -5.54 -24.39
N ARG A 407 10.42 -6.70 -25.04
CA ARG A 407 11.51 -7.58 -25.49
C ARG A 407 12.50 -6.86 -26.41
N THR A 408 12.02 -6.02 -27.32
CA THR A 408 12.88 -5.25 -28.24
C THR A 408 13.71 -4.20 -27.50
N ARG A 409 13.14 -3.53 -26.48
CA ARG A 409 13.84 -2.49 -25.70
C ARG A 409 14.90 -3.08 -24.78
N PHE A 410 14.66 -4.26 -24.23
CA PHE A 410 15.52 -4.94 -23.27
C PHE A 410 16.10 -6.24 -23.87
N ALA A 411 16.63 -6.16 -25.09
CA ALA A 411 17.11 -7.33 -25.86
C ALA A 411 18.19 -8.17 -25.13
N ASP A 412 18.97 -7.56 -24.24
CA ASP A 412 20.00 -8.23 -23.44
C ASP A 412 19.47 -8.79 -22.09
N VAL A 413 18.18 -8.60 -21.78
CA VAL A 413 17.55 -9.08 -20.55
C VAL A 413 16.82 -10.39 -20.83
N PRO A 414 17.18 -11.50 -20.15
CA PRO A 414 16.41 -12.74 -20.18
C PRO A 414 14.97 -12.53 -19.72
N MET A 415 14.01 -12.98 -20.55
CA MET A 415 12.58 -12.88 -20.25
C MET A 415 11.83 -14.19 -20.54
N GLU A 416 10.85 -14.51 -19.70
CA GLU A 416 9.96 -15.68 -19.85
C GLU A 416 8.51 -15.26 -19.59
N ASP A 417 7.62 -15.55 -20.54
CA ASP A 417 6.18 -15.29 -20.43
C ASP A 417 5.36 -16.58 -20.31
N LEU A 418 4.09 -16.43 -19.92
CA LEU A 418 3.17 -17.56 -19.69
C LEU A 418 3.70 -18.59 -18.66
N VAL A 419 4.47 -18.12 -17.67
CA VAL A 419 4.99 -18.97 -16.59
C VAL A 419 3.85 -19.62 -15.81
N GLY A 420 3.89 -20.94 -15.69
CA GLY A 420 2.91 -21.75 -14.96
C GLY A 420 3.24 -21.94 -13.47
N PRO A 421 2.29 -22.47 -12.68
CA PRO A 421 2.50 -22.80 -11.26
C PRO A 421 3.48 -23.97 -11.07
N ALA A 422 4.26 -23.94 -9.99
CA ALA A 422 5.10 -25.05 -9.54
C ALA A 422 5.08 -25.15 -8.02
N TYR A 423 5.03 -26.38 -7.50
CA TYR A 423 4.81 -26.67 -6.07
C TYR A 423 6.11 -27.01 -5.31
N ASP A 424 7.27 -26.65 -5.86
CA ASP A 424 8.58 -26.90 -5.26
C ASP A 424 8.85 -26.03 -4.01
N LEU A 425 8.05 -24.98 -3.82
CA LEU A 425 8.08 -24.05 -2.68
C LEU A 425 6.64 -23.70 -2.26
N ASP A 426 6.25 -24.02 -1.03
CA ASP A 426 4.91 -23.72 -0.52
C ASP A 426 4.88 -22.36 0.19
N LEU A 427 4.39 -21.35 -0.53
CA LEU A 427 4.22 -19.99 -0.02
C LEU A 427 2.90 -19.78 0.75
N ARG A 428 2.15 -20.85 1.05
CA ARG A 428 0.92 -20.80 1.88
C ARG A 428 1.19 -20.98 3.38
N VAL A 429 2.43 -21.26 3.77
CA VAL A 429 2.83 -21.53 5.15
C VAL A 429 3.83 -20.47 5.61
N LEU A 430 3.53 -19.82 6.74
CA LEU A 430 4.47 -18.90 7.37
C LEU A 430 5.71 -19.66 7.88
N THR A 431 6.87 -19.28 7.35
CA THR A 431 8.20 -19.72 7.80
C THR A 431 8.99 -18.54 8.38
N PRO A 432 10.07 -18.75 9.15
CA PRO A 432 10.88 -17.65 9.70
C PRO A 432 11.44 -16.68 8.64
N ASP A 433 11.75 -17.19 7.45
CA ASP A 433 12.37 -16.44 6.35
C ASP A 433 11.35 -15.76 5.42
N THR A 434 10.06 -15.96 5.68
CA THR A 434 8.96 -15.34 4.95
C THR A 434 8.25 -14.27 5.78
N VAL A 435 7.59 -13.35 5.09
CA VAL A 435 6.72 -12.29 5.64
C VAL A 435 5.35 -12.36 4.99
N ASP A 436 4.32 -11.92 5.69
CA ASP A 436 3.00 -11.73 5.10
C ASP A 436 2.90 -10.38 4.38
N ARG A 437 1.73 -10.16 3.76
CA ARG A 437 1.40 -8.93 3.04
C ARG A 437 1.44 -7.65 3.88
N LEU A 438 1.17 -7.71 5.19
CA LEU A 438 1.23 -6.54 6.07
C LEU A 438 2.69 -6.20 6.44
N ASP A 439 3.55 -7.19 6.67
CA ASP A 439 4.98 -6.96 6.89
C ASP A 439 5.72 -6.52 5.64
N LEU A 440 5.28 -6.99 4.46
CA LEU A 440 5.85 -6.63 3.17
C LEU A 440 5.41 -5.25 2.68
N ALA A 441 4.11 -4.93 2.74
CA ALA A 441 3.53 -3.76 2.07
C ALA A 441 2.64 -2.87 2.96
N GLY A 442 2.44 -3.21 4.24
CA GLY A 442 1.69 -2.41 5.20
C GLY A 442 2.50 -1.28 5.83
N SER A 443 1.80 -0.25 6.33
CA SER A 443 2.44 0.87 7.00
C SER A 443 3.10 0.47 8.33
N ILE A 444 3.98 1.31 8.86
CA ILE A 444 4.53 1.11 10.21
C ILE A 444 3.39 1.24 11.27
N PRO A 445 2.55 2.30 11.26
CA PRO A 445 1.42 2.42 12.20
C PRO A 445 0.46 1.24 12.21
N ALA A 446 0.18 0.61 11.05
CA ALA A 446 -0.69 -0.56 11.00
C ALA A 446 -0.10 -1.80 11.67
N ARG A 447 1.20 -2.04 11.51
CA ARG A 447 1.90 -3.13 12.19
C ARG A 447 1.94 -2.94 13.70
N GLU A 448 2.18 -1.71 14.14
CA GLU A 448 2.08 -1.32 15.55
C GLU A 448 0.64 -1.51 16.07
N GLN A 449 -0.38 -1.08 15.32
CA GLN A 449 -1.80 -1.24 15.67
C GLN A 449 -2.19 -2.71 15.86
N VAL A 450 -1.70 -3.64 15.03
CA VAL A 450 -1.95 -5.07 15.25
C VAL A 450 -1.37 -5.53 16.58
N SER A 451 -0.16 -5.08 16.94
CA SER A 451 0.55 -5.56 18.14
C SER A 451 -0.18 -5.24 19.45
N VAL A 452 -0.91 -4.11 19.51
CA VAL A 452 -1.60 -3.64 20.71
C VAL A 452 -3.00 -4.24 20.92
N VAL A 453 -3.61 -4.86 19.90
CA VAL A 453 -4.92 -5.52 20.02
C VAL A 453 -4.77 -6.81 20.83
N PRO A 454 -5.52 -7.05 21.92
CA PRO A 454 -5.51 -8.34 22.62
C PRO A 454 -6.16 -9.47 21.79
N ASP A 455 -5.73 -10.72 21.97
CA ASP A 455 -6.26 -11.88 21.23
C ASP A 455 -7.79 -12.02 21.36
N ALA A 456 -8.34 -11.77 22.55
CA ALA A 456 -9.78 -11.77 22.80
C ALA A 456 -10.57 -10.75 21.96
N ASN A 457 -9.91 -9.68 21.50
CA ASN A 457 -10.50 -8.58 20.73
C ASN A 457 -10.22 -8.68 19.22
N VAL A 458 -9.49 -9.71 18.76
CA VAL A 458 -9.18 -9.93 17.34
C VAL A 458 -10.45 -9.94 16.49
N ARG A 459 -11.47 -10.71 16.91
CA ARG A 459 -12.73 -10.84 16.15
C ARG A 459 -13.49 -9.52 16.07
N SER A 460 -13.64 -8.79 17.19
CA SER A 460 -14.34 -7.50 17.18
C SER A 460 -13.59 -6.50 16.32
N ARG A 461 -12.25 -6.48 16.37
CA ARG A 461 -11.43 -5.57 15.57
C ARG A 461 -11.54 -5.85 14.07
N CYS A 462 -11.59 -7.11 13.64
CA CYS A 462 -11.83 -7.44 12.22
C CYS A 462 -13.20 -6.94 11.75
N VAL A 463 -14.25 -7.08 12.58
CA VAL A 463 -15.60 -6.58 12.28
C VAL A 463 -15.62 -5.05 12.21
N GLU A 464 -14.96 -4.36 13.15
CA GLU A 464 -14.82 -2.89 13.13
C GLU A 464 -14.20 -2.39 11.81
N LEU A 465 -13.10 -3.00 11.37
CA LEU A 465 -12.42 -2.63 10.13
C LEU A 465 -13.33 -2.84 8.90
N ALA A 466 -14.04 -3.97 8.83
CA ALA A 466 -14.95 -4.27 7.72
C ALA A 466 -16.15 -3.30 7.66
N VAL A 467 -16.73 -2.97 8.82
CA VAL A 467 -17.84 -2.00 8.94
C VAL A 467 -17.37 -0.59 8.60
N ASP A 468 -16.19 -0.19 9.06
CA ASP A 468 -15.62 1.12 8.76
C ASP A 468 -15.31 1.28 7.26
N ALA A 469 -14.66 0.30 6.63
CA ALA A 469 -14.41 0.30 5.18
C ALA A 469 -15.72 0.40 4.36
N GLN A 470 -16.73 -0.40 4.70
CA GLN A 470 -18.06 -0.34 4.06
C GLN A 470 -18.69 1.05 4.24
N ALA A 471 -18.65 1.61 5.44
CA ALA A 471 -19.23 2.91 5.74
C ALA A 471 -18.47 4.05 5.05
N GLN A 472 -17.15 3.95 4.88
CA GLN A 472 -16.35 4.93 4.14
C GLN A 472 -16.64 4.85 2.63
N LEU A 473 -16.75 3.65 2.04
CA LEU A 473 -17.12 3.49 0.62
C LEU A 473 -18.57 3.90 0.32
N ALA A 474 -19.47 3.81 1.30
CA ALA A 474 -20.81 4.37 1.20
C ALA A 474 -20.82 5.91 1.23
N ARG A 475 -19.77 6.56 1.76
CA ARG A 475 -19.59 8.03 1.78
C ARG A 475 -18.69 8.56 0.66
N SER A 476 -17.90 7.72 0.00
CA SER A 476 -17.03 8.11 -1.12
C SER A 476 -17.84 8.41 -2.40
N ALA A 477 -17.12 8.65 -3.50
CA ALA A 477 -17.71 8.92 -4.82
C ALA A 477 -18.72 7.84 -5.28
N THR A 478 -19.54 8.21 -6.28
CA THR A 478 -20.61 7.36 -6.84
C THR A 478 -20.13 5.94 -7.11
N ALA A 479 -20.83 4.97 -6.53
CA ALA A 479 -20.51 3.56 -6.67
C ALA A 479 -20.53 3.12 -8.15
N PRO A 480 -19.57 2.30 -8.60
CA PRO A 480 -19.72 1.55 -9.85
C PRO A 480 -21.01 0.73 -9.82
N VAL A 481 -21.77 0.73 -10.92
CA VAL A 481 -23.05 0.00 -11.01
C VAL A 481 -22.83 -1.50 -10.82
N GLU A 482 -21.68 -1.98 -11.30
CA GLU A 482 -21.19 -3.35 -11.18
C GLU A 482 -21.00 -3.80 -9.72
N ALA A 483 -20.70 -2.86 -8.80
CA ALA A 483 -20.53 -3.14 -7.38
C ALA A 483 -21.85 -3.11 -6.56
N ALA A 484 -22.99 -2.82 -7.19
CA ALA A 484 -24.27 -2.74 -6.47
C ALA A 484 -24.70 -4.08 -5.84
N ALA A 485 -24.42 -5.20 -6.52
CA ALA A 485 -24.74 -6.53 -6.02
C ALA A 485 -23.88 -6.91 -4.79
N SER A 486 -22.56 -6.74 -4.90
CA SER A 486 -21.64 -7.05 -3.80
C SER A 486 -21.90 -6.18 -2.57
N ARG A 487 -22.13 -4.86 -2.73
CA ARG A 487 -22.55 -3.95 -1.64
C ARG A 487 -23.76 -4.48 -0.87
N ALA A 488 -24.82 -4.87 -1.57
CA ALA A 488 -26.05 -5.36 -0.94
C ALA A 488 -25.87 -6.71 -0.20
N ILE A 489 -24.93 -7.55 -0.65
CA ILE A 489 -24.57 -8.80 0.03
C ILE A 489 -23.70 -8.49 1.27
N ARG A 490 -22.69 -7.60 1.15
CA ARG A 490 -21.86 -7.15 2.27
C ARG A 490 -22.69 -6.54 3.40
N ASP A 491 -23.64 -5.66 3.09
CA ASP A 491 -24.54 -5.06 4.09
C ASP A 491 -25.35 -6.13 4.85
N ARG A 492 -25.86 -7.13 4.14
CA ARG A 492 -26.63 -8.25 4.71
C ARG A 492 -25.77 -9.12 5.63
N ILE A 493 -24.54 -9.42 5.23
CA ILE A 493 -23.56 -10.17 6.01
C ILE A 493 -23.16 -9.39 7.26
N LEU A 494 -22.74 -8.12 7.11
CA LEU A 494 -22.29 -7.29 8.22
C LEU A 494 -23.38 -7.08 9.27
N ALA A 495 -24.63 -6.85 8.85
CA ALA A 495 -25.77 -6.76 9.77
C ALA A 495 -25.98 -8.05 10.58
N ALA A 496 -25.85 -9.24 9.95
CA ALA A 496 -25.95 -10.52 10.65
C ALA A 496 -24.78 -10.76 11.60
N VAL A 497 -23.55 -10.42 11.19
CA VAL A 497 -22.35 -10.52 12.04
C VAL A 497 -22.44 -9.60 13.26
N GLN A 498 -22.85 -8.34 13.08
CA GLN A 498 -23.07 -7.38 14.17
C GLN A 498 -24.17 -7.84 15.14
N ALA A 499 -25.24 -8.47 14.61
CA ALA A 499 -26.29 -9.09 15.40
C ALA A 499 -25.88 -10.42 16.07
N ASN A 500 -24.60 -10.84 15.96
CA ASN A 500 -24.07 -12.13 16.42
C ASN A 500 -24.89 -13.34 15.90
N SER A 501 -25.51 -13.20 14.73
CA SER A 501 -26.32 -14.21 14.09
C SER A 501 -25.47 -15.05 13.11
N PRO A 502 -25.77 -16.36 12.94
CA PRO A 502 -25.04 -17.20 12.01
C PRO A 502 -25.29 -16.75 10.57
N VAL A 503 -24.22 -16.50 9.81
CA VAL A 503 -24.29 -16.14 8.39
C VAL A 503 -24.44 -17.41 7.54
N PRO A 504 -25.50 -17.55 6.73
CA PRO A 504 -25.67 -18.69 5.82
C PRO A 504 -24.53 -18.80 4.81
N ARG A 505 -24.03 -20.03 4.55
CA ARG A 505 -22.90 -20.26 3.64
C ARG A 505 -23.10 -19.65 2.25
N GLN A 506 -24.33 -19.80 1.72
CA GLN A 506 -24.74 -19.24 0.43
C GLN A 506 -24.49 -17.73 0.29
N TRP A 507 -24.46 -16.93 1.38
CA TRP A 507 -24.16 -15.49 1.27
C TRP A 507 -22.67 -15.22 1.08
N TRP A 508 -21.79 -16.09 1.61
CA TRP A 508 -20.35 -16.02 1.31
C TRP A 508 -20.08 -16.45 -0.13
N ASP A 509 -20.77 -17.50 -0.60
CA ASP A 509 -20.69 -17.95 -1.98
C ASP A 509 -21.24 -16.85 -2.95
N GLU A 510 -22.41 -16.24 -2.64
CA GLU A 510 -22.97 -15.07 -3.36
C GLU A 510 -21.98 -13.89 -3.40
N LEU A 511 -21.24 -13.63 -2.31
CA LEU A 511 -20.25 -12.54 -2.26
C LEU A 511 -19.05 -12.82 -3.16
N GLN A 512 -18.56 -14.06 -3.20
CA GLN A 512 -17.46 -14.47 -4.08
C GLN A 512 -17.88 -14.37 -5.55
N GLU A 513 -19.06 -14.88 -5.92
CA GLU A 513 -19.60 -14.74 -7.28
C GLU A 513 -19.74 -13.27 -7.70
N ALA A 514 -20.13 -12.38 -6.78
CA ALA A 514 -20.21 -10.94 -7.03
C ALA A 514 -18.82 -10.28 -7.17
N ASP A 515 -17.80 -10.73 -6.44
CA ASP A 515 -16.42 -10.27 -6.61
C ASP A 515 -15.82 -10.73 -7.95
N ASP A 516 -16.08 -11.99 -8.35
CA ASP A 516 -15.63 -12.55 -9.62
C ASP A 516 -16.24 -11.81 -10.83
N LEU A 517 -17.52 -11.44 -10.75
CA LEU A 517 -18.18 -10.59 -11.74
C LEU A 517 -17.59 -9.17 -11.78
N LEU A 518 -17.29 -8.59 -10.61
CA LEU A 518 -16.64 -7.28 -10.53
C LEU A 518 -15.22 -7.33 -11.12
N ALA A 519 -14.43 -8.35 -10.81
CA ALA A 519 -13.11 -8.62 -11.38
C ALA A 519 -13.18 -8.76 -12.91
N ALA A 520 -14.16 -9.51 -13.43
CA ALA A 520 -14.38 -9.62 -14.87
C ALA A 520 -14.70 -8.26 -15.53
N SER A 521 -15.46 -7.40 -14.85
CA SER A 521 -15.79 -6.04 -15.34
C SER A 521 -14.59 -5.08 -15.35
N MET A 522 -13.58 -5.33 -14.51
CA MET A 522 -12.33 -4.55 -14.48
C MET A 522 -11.42 -4.82 -15.67
N ILE A 523 -11.43 -6.04 -16.25
CA ILE A 523 -10.54 -6.43 -17.36
C ILE A 523 -10.56 -5.44 -18.54
N PRO A 524 -11.72 -5.10 -19.15
CA PRO A 524 -11.77 -4.17 -20.30
C PRO A 524 -11.50 -2.70 -19.91
N ARG A 525 -11.43 -2.37 -18.61
CA ARG A 525 -11.14 -1.04 -18.08
C ARG A 525 -9.65 -0.86 -17.73
N ARG A 526 -8.83 -1.90 -17.85
CA ARG A 526 -7.37 -1.81 -17.64
C ARG A 526 -6.67 -1.30 -18.90
N VAL A 527 -5.65 -0.47 -18.71
CA VAL A 527 -4.93 0.18 -19.81
C VAL A 527 -4.10 -0.86 -20.59
N ASP A 528 -4.33 -0.98 -21.90
CA ASP A 528 -3.43 -1.69 -22.82
C ASP A 528 -2.25 -0.79 -23.19
N VAL A 529 -1.10 -1.12 -22.60
CA VAL A 529 0.15 -0.37 -22.67
C VAL A 529 1.03 -0.76 -23.85
N GLY A 530 0.63 -1.73 -24.68
CA GLY A 530 1.41 -2.21 -25.84
C GLY A 530 1.63 -1.15 -26.94
N ARG A 531 0.93 -0.03 -26.88
CA ARG A 531 1.07 1.11 -27.82
C ARG A 531 1.74 2.35 -27.23
N VAL A 532 2.01 2.36 -25.92
CA VAL A 532 2.59 3.51 -25.21
C VAL A 532 4.09 3.28 -24.98
N GLY A 533 4.93 4.28 -25.24
CA GLY A 533 6.37 4.16 -25.04
C GLY A 533 6.75 3.99 -23.57
N LEU A 534 7.89 3.34 -23.31
CA LEU A 534 8.42 3.19 -21.94
C LEU A 534 8.79 4.57 -21.38
N GLY A 535 8.29 4.88 -20.19
CA GLY A 535 8.37 6.20 -19.56
C GLY A 535 7.30 7.19 -19.99
N GLU A 536 6.34 6.80 -20.84
CA GLU A 536 5.29 7.69 -21.38
C GLU A 536 3.89 7.45 -20.78
N LEU A 537 3.77 6.54 -19.79
CA LEU A 537 2.52 6.30 -19.07
C LEU A 537 2.01 7.57 -18.37
N ARG A 538 0.69 7.76 -18.39
CA ARG A 538 -0.02 8.90 -17.78
C ARG A 538 -1.15 8.39 -16.90
N VAL A 539 -1.50 9.17 -15.89
CA VAL A 539 -2.69 8.93 -15.07
C VAL A 539 -3.90 9.49 -15.82
N ASP A 540 -4.72 8.61 -16.38
CA ASP A 540 -5.96 8.98 -17.07
C ASP A 540 -7.18 8.91 -16.13
N ASP A 541 -8.23 9.69 -16.41
CA ASP A 541 -9.48 9.70 -15.61
C ASP A 541 -10.18 8.33 -15.53
N GLU A 542 -10.00 7.46 -16.55
CA GLU A 542 -10.53 6.09 -16.57
C GLU A 542 -9.96 5.22 -15.43
N VAL A 543 -8.77 5.55 -14.90
CA VAL A 543 -8.18 4.89 -13.73
C VAL A 543 -9.01 5.15 -12.46
N SER A 544 -9.76 6.26 -12.40
CA SER A 544 -10.61 6.59 -11.25
C SER A 544 -11.76 5.60 -11.04
N ASP A 545 -12.45 5.22 -12.12
CA ASP A 545 -13.50 4.20 -12.12
C ASP A 545 -12.94 2.83 -11.73
N LEU A 546 -11.79 2.45 -12.30
CA LEU A 546 -11.11 1.19 -12.02
C LEU A 546 -10.64 1.12 -10.55
N ARG A 547 -10.16 2.23 -10.00
CA ARG A 547 -9.80 2.38 -8.59
C ARG A 547 -11.00 2.22 -7.67
N ALA A 548 -12.14 2.82 -8.02
CA ALA A 548 -13.38 2.62 -7.27
C ALA A 548 -13.79 1.14 -7.24
N MET A 549 -13.69 0.43 -8.38
CA MET A 549 -13.88 -1.03 -8.42
C MET A 549 -12.86 -1.79 -7.57
N ALA A 550 -11.58 -1.40 -7.58
CA ALA A 550 -10.54 -2.03 -6.77
C ALA A 550 -10.84 -1.90 -5.27
N TRP A 551 -11.27 -0.72 -4.79
CA TRP A 551 -11.66 -0.52 -3.39
C TRP A 551 -12.87 -1.39 -2.99
N GLU A 552 -13.85 -1.53 -3.87
CA GLU A 552 -15.00 -2.43 -3.68
C GLU A 552 -14.56 -3.89 -3.50
N ARG A 553 -13.57 -4.35 -4.29
CA ARG A 553 -12.97 -5.69 -4.14
C ARG A 553 -12.22 -5.86 -2.82
N ARG A 554 -11.45 -4.86 -2.38
CA ARG A 554 -10.81 -4.90 -1.04
C ARG A 554 -11.83 -4.96 0.09
N CYS A 555 -13.00 -4.33 -0.09
CA CYS A 555 -14.10 -4.43 0.87
C CYS A 555 -14.81 -5.79 0.83
N ASN A 556 -14.98 -6.40 -0.35
CA ASN A 556 -15.44 -7.79 -0.49
C ASN A 556 -14.50 -8.74 0.26
N GLU A 557 -13.20 -8.63 0.01
CA GLU A 557 -12.14 -9.41 0.65
C GLU A 557 -12.17 -9.26 2.18
N LEU A 558 -12.23 -8.02 2.68
CA LEU A 558 -12.28 -7.71 4.10
C LEU A 558 -13.52 -8.26 4.80
N VAL A 559 -14.67 -8.32 4.11
CA VAL A 559 -15.88 -9.00 4.61
C VAL A 559 -15.72 -10.52 4.55
N ALA A 560 -15.16 -11.07 3.47
CA ALA A 560 -14.93 -12.52 3.32
C ALA A 560 -13.97 -13.08 4.38
N LEU A 561 -12.98 -12.31 4.84
CA LEU A 561 -12.10 -12.68 5.96
C LEU A 561 -12.88 -12.96 7.27
N LEU A 562 -14.07 -12.38 7.45
CA LEU A 562 -14.92 -12.63 8.63
C LEU A 562 -15.55 -14.03 8.66
N ALA A 563 -15.50 -14.78 7.54
CA ALA A 563 -15.92 -16.18 7.48
C ALA A 563 -14.88 -17.15 8.07
N GLN A 564 -13.63 -16.70 8.24
CA GLN A 564 -12.52 -17.50 8.75
C GLN A 564 -12.51 -17.53 10.30
N GLU A 565 -11.76 -18.48 10.87
CA GLU A 565 -11.53 -18.48 12.32
C GLU A 565 -10.67 -17.27 12.74
N PRO A 566 -11.07 -16.50 13.77
CA PRO A 566 -10.36 -15.30 14.18
C PRO A 566 -8.98 -15.66 14.72
N SER A 567 -7.94 -15.14 14.06
CA SER A 567 -6.54 -15.40 14.40
C SER A 567 -5.71 -14.11 14.31
N ARG A 568 -4.48 -14.14 14.82
CA ARG A 568 -3.54 -13.03 14.61
C ARG A 568 -3.27 -12.76 13.13
N GLN A 569 -3.25 -13.80 12.30
CA GLN A 569 -3.09 -13.65 10.85
C GLN A 569 -4.31 -12.99 10.23
N SER A 570 -5.54 -13.42 10.58
CA SER A 570 -6.76 -12.80 10.02
C SER A 570 -6.89 -11.32 10.39
N LEU A 571 -6.39 -10.89 11.55
CA LEU A 571 -6.31 -9.46 11.90
C LEU A 571 -5.29 -8.71 11.04
N ARG A 572 -4.11 -9.30 10.80
CA ARG A 572 -3.08 -8.69 9.93
C ARG A 572 -3.57 -8.56 8.50
N ASP A 573 -4.26 -9.59 8.02
CA ASP A 573 -4.91 -9.60 6.71
C ASP A 573 -6.05 -8.58 6.63
N ALA A 574 -6.88 -8.44 7.67
CA ALA A 574 -7.94 -7.43 7.72
C ALA A 574 -7.40 -6.00 7.73
N VAL A 575 -6.33 -5.74 8.51
CA VAL A 575 -5.67 -4.43 8.54
C VAL A 575 -5.04 -4.09 7.18
N PHE A 576 -4.37 -5.05 6.52
CA PHE A 576 -3.82 -4.82 5.17
C PHE A 576 -4.90 -4.47 4.15
N ALA A 577 -6.00 -5.23 4.10
CA ALA A 577 -7.10 -4.98 3.17
C ALA A 577 -7.80 -3.63 3.45
N HIS A 578 -7.88 -3.21 4.71
CA HIS A 578 -8.39 -1.89 5.13
C HIS A 578 -7.46 -0.76 4.69
N GLU A 579 -6.14 -0.86 4.92
CA GLU A 579 -5.16 0.14 4.48
C GLU A 579 -5.17 0.36 2.96
N GLN A 580 -5.34 -0.70 2.17
CA GLN A 580 -5.45 -0.65 0.71
C GLN A 580 -6.64 0.20 0.21
N ILE A 581 -7.63 0.45 1.08
CA ILE A 581 -8.72 1.41 0.83
C ILE A 581 -8.35 2.77 1.43
N VAL A 582 -8.18 2.83 2.76
CA VAL A 582 -8.23 4.10 3.51
C VAL A 582 -6.96 4.95 3.38
N ASN A 583 -5.81 4.33 3.13
CA ASN A 583 -4.52 4.99 2.96
C ASN A 583 -4.15 5.18 1.47
N HIS A 584 -5.10 5.00 0.56
CA HIS A 584 -4.90 5.30 -0.84
C HIS A 584 -4.88 6.83 -1.06
N PRO A 585 -3.85 7.45 -1.67
CA PRO A 585 -3.75 8.92 -1.73
C PRO A 585 -4.91 9.62 -2.47
N ALA A 586 -5.50 8.96 -3.47
CA ALA A 586 -6.72 9.42 -4.15
C ALA A 586 -8.04 9.10 -3.39
N PHE A 587 -8.01 8.49 -2.21
CA PHE A 587 -9.20 8.19 -1.42
C PHE A 587 -9.60 9.40 -0.56
N VAL A 588 -10.49 10.22 -1.11
CA VAL A 588 -11.05 11.36 -0.39
C VAL A 588 -12.31 10.92 0.36
N GLN A 589 -12.23 10.82 1.68
CA GLN A 589 -13.43 10.71 2.51
C GLN A 589 -14.22 12.02 2.43
N ILE A 590 -15.45 11.97 1.93
CA ILE A 590 -16.39 13.09 2.07
C ILE A 590 -16.81 13.14 3.55
N PRO A 591 -16.56 14.26 4.27
CA PRO A 591 -17.00 14.39 5.65
C PRO A 591 -18.52 14.23 5.73
N PRO A 592 -19.07 13.62 6.80
CA PRO A 592 -20.51 13.57 6.98
C PRO A 592 -21.05 15.00 6.98
N SER A 593 -21.98 15.30 6.07
CA SER A 593 -22.63 16.60 6.01
C SER A 593 -23.30 16.85 7.36
N VAL A 594 -22.75 17.80 8.14
CA VAL A 594 -23.32 18.17 9.43
C VAL A 594 -24.70 18.77 9.14
N ALA A 595 -25.73 17.95 9.31
CA ALA A 595 -27.10 18.43 9.36
C ALA A 595 -27.17 19.37 10.56
N ALA A 596 -27.05 20.67 10.30
CA ALA A 596 -27.25 21.69 11.31
C ALA A 596 -28.65 21.45 11.88
N THR A 597 -28.71 21.01 13.13
CA THR A 597 -29.97 20.87 13.85
C THR A 597 -30.64 22.23 13.80
N GLU A 598 -31.75 22.30 13.07
CA GLU A 598 -32.59 23.49 12.95
C GLU A 598 -32.79 24.05 14.35
N THR A 599 -32.33 25.28 14.57
CA THR A 599 -32.25 25.85 15.92
C THR A 599 -33.65 25.96 16.49
N GLU A 600 -33.99 25.01 17.37
CA GLU A 600 -35.26 24.98 18.09
C GLU A 600 -35.43 26.34 18.77
N HIS A 601 -36.33 27.15 18.22
CA HIS A 601 -36.48 28.53 18.62
C HIS A 601 -37.17 28.57 19.97
N VAL A 602 -36.37 28.54 21.04
CA VAL A 602 -36.83 28.48 22.43
C VAL A 602 -37.78 29.64 22.69
N ALA A 603 -39.08 29.33 22.67
CA ALA A 603 -40.15 30.29 22.92
C ALA A 603 -40.09 30.74 24.39
N ARG A 604 -39.42 31.88 24.61
CA ARG A 604 -39.25 32.49 25.92
C ARG A 604 -40.62 32.78 26.55
N PRO A 605 -40.96 32.21 27.72
CA PRO A 605 -42.26 32.44 28.33
C PRO A 605 -42.37 33.86 28.87
N ALA A 606 -43.21 34.69 28.25
CA ALA A 606 -43.57 36.01 28.74
C ALA A 606 -44.73 35.89 29.74
N ALA A 607 -44.48 36.27 30.99
CA ALA A 607 -45.49 36.22 32.05
C ALA A 607 -46.43 37.44 31.99
N GLY A 608 -47.67 37.19 31.53
CA GLY A 608 -48.91 37.79 32.03
C GLY A 608 -49.16 39.30 31.84
N THR A 609 -50.25 39.64 31.13
CA THR A 609 -51.46 40.27 31.71
C THR A 609 -52.49 40.56 30.62
N GLY A 610 -53.79 40.53 30.95
CA GLY A 610 -54.84 41.18 30.15
C GLY A 610 -55.87 40.27 29.47
N THR A 611 -57.10 40.35 29.99
CA THR A 611 -58.40 40.19 29.29
C THR A 611 -58.43 40.89 27.92
N VAL A 612 -59.25 40.55 26.90
CA VAL A 612 -60.73 40.46 26.85
C VAL A 612 -61.18 39.58 25.64
N SER A 613 -62.42 39.06 25.69
CA SER A 613 -63.13 38.29 24.65
C SER A 613 -63.29 38.94 23.26
N ALA A 614 -63.38 38.11 22.21
CA ALA A 614 -64.36 38.25 21.10
C ALA A 614 -64.41 36.96 20.22
N SER A 615 -65.48 36.80 19.43
CA SER A 615 -65.83 35.58 18.67
C SER A 615 -65.91 35.84 17.16
N GLU A 616 -65.51 34.86 16.33
CA GLU A 616 -66.02 34.56 14.95
C GLU A 616 -65.23 33.31 14.47
N GLN A 617 -65.79 32.13 14.18
CA GLN A 617 -66.84 31.72 13.24
C GLN A 617 -66.43 31.74 11.75
N ALA A 618 -65.92 30.61 11.21
CA ALA A 618 -66.25 30.12 9.85
C ALA A 618 -65.75 28.68 9.54
N THR A 619 -66.71 27.80 9.23
CA THR A 619 -66.68 26.69 8.23
C THR A 619 -65.56 25.62 8.17
N ALA A 620 -65.97 24.36 8.37
CA ALA A 620 -65.35 23.14 7.84
C ALA A 620 -65.69 22.93 6.34
N PRO A 621 -65.10 21.93 5.63
CA PRO A 621 -65.62 20.53 5.64
C PRO A 621 -64.54 19.49 6.05
N VAL A 622 -64.79 18.47 6.89
CA VAL A 622 -65.66 17.27 6.78
C VAL A 622 -64.94 16.01 6.22
N GLN A 623 -64.65 15.07 7.14
CA GLN A 623 -64.57 13.59 6.99
C GLN A 623 -63.47 12.96 6.10
N ALA A 624 -62.97 11.75 6.33
CA ALA A 624 -62.92 10.80 7.48
C ALA A 624 -61.77 9.78 7.16
N SER A 625 -61.19 8.93 8.02
CA SER A 625 -61.67 8.16 9.18
C SER A 625 -60.48 7.68 10.04
N ALA A 626 -60.72 7.26 11.28
CA ALA A 626 -59.79 6.54 12.16
C ALA A 626 -60.60 5.68 13.16
N PRO A 627 -59.99 4.84 14.03
CA PRO A 627 -58.92 3.86 13.84
C PRO A 627 -59.42 2.43 14.24
N PRO A 628 -58.57 1.42 14.54
CA PRO A 628 -58.04 1.25 15.91
C PRO A 628 -56.55 0.79 15.94
N ALA A 629 -55.71 1.41 16.77
CA ALA A 629 -55.37 1.04 18.17
C ALA A 629 -54.24 -0.01 18.30
N GLY A 630 -53.10 0.42 18.85
CA GLY A 630 -51.90 -0.40 19.02
C GLY A 630 -50.70 0.38 19.58
N ALA A 631 -50.93 1.31 20.53
CA ALA A 631 -49.85 2.06 21.16
C ALA A 631 -49.15 1.19 22.22
N VAL A 632 -47.86 0.91 22.01
CA VAL A 632 -47.02 0.18 22.96
C VAL A 632 -46.45 1.16 23.99
N SER A 633 -46.73 0.93 25.27
CA SER A 633 -46.13 1.71 26.36
C SER A 633 -44.64 1.40 26.51
N PRO A 634 -43.77 2.39 26.76
CA PRO A 634 -42.38 2.12 27.12
C PRO A 634 -42.30 1.42 28.49
N PRO A 635 -41.28 0.55 28.72
CA PRO A 635 -41.12 -0.15 29.98
C PRO A 635 -40.69 0.79 31.13
N PRO A 636 -41.02 0.47 32.39
CA PRO A 636 -40.64 1.29 33.54
C PRO A 636 -39.14 1.23 33.79
N VAL A 637 -38.55 2.40 34.06
CA VAL A 637 -37.16 2.54 34.50
C VAL A 637 -37.01 1.90 35.89
N VAL A 638 -36.23 0.83 35.97
CA VAL A 638 -35.86 0.21 37.25
C VAL A 638 -34.77 1.07 37.91
N ALA A 639 -35.05 1.57 39.11
CA ALA A 639 -34.08 2.32 39.90
C ALA A 639 -32.89 1.43 40.29
N GLY A 640 -31.67 1.94 40.11
CA GLY A 640 -30.44 1.25 40.50
C GLY A 640 -30.33 1.06 42.03
N PRO A 641 -29.56 0.06 42.49
CA PRO A 641 -29.38 -0.20 43.91
C PRO A 641 -28.61 0.93 44.61
N PRO A 642 -28.89 1.22 45.89
CA PRO A 642 -28.19 2.26 46.64
C PRO A 642 -26.71 1.91 46.88
N ALA A 643 -25.84 2.91 46.88
CA ALA A 643 -24.43 2.76 47.18
C ALA A 643 -24.20 2.33 48.64
N GLY A 644 -23.35 1.33 48.86
CA GLY A 644 -22.84 0.98 50.19
C GLY A 644 -23.11 -0.47 50.65
N ALA A 645 -22.58 -1.46 49.94
CA ALA A 645 -22.42 -2.82 50.46
C ALA A 645 -21.09 -3.42 49.96
N VAL A 646 -20.09 -3.48 50.83
CA VAL A 646 -18.80 -4.14 50.55
C VAL A 646 -18.94 -5.63 50.91
N PRO A 647 -18.74 -6.58 49.97
CA PRO A 647 -18.72 -8.00 50.30
C PRO A 647 -17.46 -8.36 51.11
N PRO A 648 -17.55 -9.28 52.09
CA PRO A 648 -16.40 -9.67 52.89
C PRO A 648 -15.39 -10.48 52.07
N VAL A 649 -14.12 -10.11 52.14
CA VAL A 649 -13.00 -10.86 51.56
C VAL A 649 -12.76 -12.12 52.41
N THR A 650 -12.93 -13.29 51.81
CA THR A 650 -12.49 -14.57 52.38
C THR A 650 -11.02 -14.83 52.01
N PRO A 651 -10.12 -15.12 52.95
CA PRO A 651 -8.75 -15.51 52.63
C PRO A 651 -8.71 -16.93 52.03
N PRO A 652 -7.74 -17.23 51.14
CA PRO A 652 -7.58 -18.56 50.57
C PRO A 652 -7.07 -19.57 51.60
N ASP A 653 -7.59 -20.80 51.52
CA ASP A 653 -7.30 -21.91 52.43
C ASP A 653 -5.87 -22.44 52.21
N THR A 654 -5.07 -22.49 53.28
CA THR A 654 -3.73 -23.11 53.24
C THR A 654 -3.83 -24.63 53.38
N ALA A 655 -3.95 -25.34 52.26
CA ALA A 655 -3.90 -26.80 52.22
C ALA A 655 -2.44 -27.30 52.18
N GLN A 656 -2.02 -28.03 53.22
CA GLN A 656 -0.72 -28.70 53.29
C GLN A 656 -0.74 -30.06 52.57
N GLY A 657 0.26 -30.25 51.70
CA GLY A 657 1.04 -31.48 51.48
C GLY A 657 0.36 -32.86 51.44
N ARG A 658 0.55 -33.54 50.30
CA ARG A 658 1.34 -34.78 50.27
C ARG A 658 2.02 -35.03 48.93
#